data_AF-A0A9E0IH08-F1
#
_entry.id   AF-A0A9E0IH08-F1
#
_cell.length_a   1.000
_cell.length_b   1.000
_cell.length_c   1.000
_cell.angle_alpha   90.00
_cell.angle_beta   90.00
_cell.angle_gamma   90.00
#
_symmetry.space_group_name_H-M   'P 1'
#
loop_
_entity.id
_entity.type
_entity.pdbx_description
1 polymer ?
#
loop_
_entity_poly.entity_id
_entity_poly.type
_entity_poly.pdbx_seq_one_letter_code
_entity_poly.pdbx_strand_id
1 'polypeptide(L)'
;MTAVGLVSASLTAELRELARQHGVVVWLDKEGSFVTFADALAKAGPTGSVLMRTFRGSYLETMLALEDLQDGVTMTPMVLHVPGHTEDSIADTPLFELYRAGRRHRRSLATLVREAAHGRATPTAIDAFLAQAGLTLEGADAWLARPDDPAAANDGPDLSLHSAEALFDDMAGRGPLAQKLGRPEVSRAVWRRAEVLLGITDDDRRRLLEEAEDEPTGRASSTAEVADDVATALARWVLAVEFVHDLRRPPTDAWLLPLQHLAKPVVATCQKLATHLRRGHDRHYARIAVDMEPLLPTEVAQATADDLGKIDTFQFEDTKVMAAALDALLGARFQRARELALARTSGKSFWTAYDLRRRIAWNLVERAAQLGCQVLAHGGLLTGCTSLADAVARYAADGYLVDRAHRQLEQAREELPQLDLPEASLLRARLDQLRGVYRGWADEVARGFNLLCRREGFLPPAALQQRTLFDEVVVPAVAEDLTAYFMVDALRFEMGVQLAEGLRETRTADVTVSARLAELPTITEVGMNALAPVVRAGKLTVDYKGDKILGFRAGELRVDGPDDRRRAIHDRLGGDACPRLSLEEVGQRDATSLRKALARARAVVVHCEGIDKAGEKGVGLAVFERELQLLRAAWGVLYAAGVKRFVFTADHGFLLHDEVTRDALRHGKQTDPQRRHVLTHHRREQAGEVCVSASELDYEGAEFHAAFPEGIAPFDRGARAKDFVHGGNSLQERVIPVVTVRHRHAAGGEKVSYQVEARGGLAVAGMHSLVAVVQPTRQTNLVYGSSAEVELALESADEADVQVELCDVHHARRTGAGVVATVGTEFAVFFRLTGDVETRAAVRVRPASQVTEVTPAVTSERFQVILRARPVVPAAAQAGVAPAVARPPVPAAWLDALPPGVREVFRHLADHGSINEEEATRLLGGPRQFRAFSRDLDTYRVQAPFGIRVEVTTGTKCYVRGDPERS
;
A
#
# COMPACT_ATOMS: atom_id res chain seq x y z
N MET A 1 53.61 9.61 32.62
CA MET A 1 52.89 9.70 31.33
C MET A 1 51.89 10.83 31.46
N THR A 2 52.20 11.98 30.89
CA THR A 2 51.27 13.11 30.79
C THR A 2 50.02 12.64 30.05
N ALA A 3 48.84 12.86 30.63
CA ALA A 3 47.58 12.56 29.95
C ALA A 3 47.59 13.28 28.59
N VAL A 4 47.49 12.53 27.50
CA VAL A 4 47.36 13.10 26.16
C VAL A 4 46.08 13.92 26.17
N GLY A 5 46.17 15.20 25.81
CA GLY A 5 45.00 16.06 25.78
C GLY A 5 43.96 15.58 24.77
N LEU A 6 42.72 16.06 24.91
CA LEU A 6 41.56 15.52 24.18
C LEU A 6 41.64 15.70 22.66
N VAL A 7 42.16 16.84 22.21
CA VAL A 7 42.36 17.16 20.79
C VAL A 7 43.44 16.24 20.22
N SER A 8 44.57 16.12 20.93
CA SER A 8 45.64 15.18 20.58
C SER A 8 45.20 13.72 20.55
N ALA A 9 44.36 13.30 21.51
CA ALA A 9 43.86 11.94 21.60
C ALA A 9 42.91 11.61 20.43
N SER A 10 42.04 12.54 20.05
CA SER A 10 41.13 12.41 18.90
C SER A 10 41.90 12.21 17.59
N LEU A 11 42.90 13.08 17.34
CA LEU A 11 43.74 12.98 16.14
C LEU A 11 44.55 11.67 16.12
N THR A 12 45.07 11.23 17.27
CA THR A 12 45.79 9.96 17.38
C THR A 12 44.89 8.78 16.99
N ALA A 13 43.64 8.77 17.45
CA ALA A 13 42.68 7.71 17.15
C ALA A 13 42.30 7.70 15.66
N GLU A 14 42.04 8.87 15.06
CA GLU A 14 41.74 9.02 13.63
C GLU A 14 42.88 8.49 12.75
N LEU A 15 44.12 8.93 13.02
CA LEU A 15 45.30 8.50 12.27
C LEU A 15 45.56 7.00 12.40
N ARG A 16 45.35 6.42 13.59
CA ARG A 16 45.51 4.98 13.82
C ARG A 16 44.49 4.17 13.02
N GLU A 17 43.22 4.59 13.03
CA GLU A 17 42.16 3.86 12.34
C GLU A 17 42.41 3.89 10.82
N LEU A 18 42.77 5.06 10.27
CA LEU A 18 43.12 5.19 8.85
C LEU A 18 44.30 4.28 8.47
N ALA A 19 45.34 4.22 9.30
CA ALA A 19 46.49 3.35 9.05
C ALA A 19 46.15 1.86 9.16
N ARG A 20 45.27 1.46 10.09
CA ARG A 20 44.77 0.07 10.16
C ARG A 20 43.96 -0.31 8.93
N GLN A 21 43.13 0.58 8.41
CA GLN A 21 42.26 0.31 7.27
C GLN A 21 43.02 0.30 5.93
N HIS A 22 44.05 1.14 5.80
CA HIS A 22 44.69 1.42 4.51
C HIS A 22 46.19 1.08 4.45
N GLY A 23 46.79 0.61 5.54
CA GLY A 23 48.22 0.34 5.63
C GLY A 23 49.02 1.64 5.79
N VAL A 24 49.27 2.35 4.69
CA VAL A 24 50.07 3.58 4.71
C VAL A 24 49.16 4.82 4.69
N VAL A 25 49.38 5.76 5.60
CA VAL A 25 48.74 7.08 5.60
C VAL A 25 49.79 8.15 5.41
N VAL A 26 49.65 8.97 4.37
CA VAL A 26 50.49 10.16 4.17
C VAL A 26 49.73 11.38 4.66
N TRP A 27 50.19 11.94 5.77
CA TRP A 27 49.59 13.09 6.44
C TRP A 27 50.29 14.38 6.03
N LEU A 28 49.63 15.16 5.19
CA LEU A 28 50.10 16.46 4.73
C LEU A 28 49.71 17.56 5.71
N ASP A 29 50.71 18.30 6.19
CA ASP A 29 50.55 19.38 7.18
C ASP A 29 51.15 20.69 6.64
N LYS A 30 50.38 21.37 5.78
CA LYS A 30 50.82 22.60 5.09
C LYS A 30 51.36 23.67 6.03
N GLU A 31 50.71 23.87 7.17
CA GLU A 31 51.03 24.95 8.12
C GLU A 31 52.09 24.53 9.16
N GLY A 32 52.43 23.23 9.22
CA GLY A 32 53.36 22.69 10.21
C GLY A 32 52.78 22.69 11.62
N SER A 33 51.45 22.80 11.77
CA SER A 33 50.77 22.98 13.06
C SER A 33 50.89 21.76 13.98
N PHE A 34 51.31 20.61 13.45
CA PHE A 34 51.38 19.34 14.19
C PHE A 34 52.80 18.77 14.33
N VAL A 35 53.84 19.55 13.99
CA VAL A 35 55.24 19.09 14.01
C VAL A 35 55.67 18.55 15.38
N THR A 36 55.48 19.33 16.44
CA THR A 36 55.86 18.94 17.81
C THR A 36 55.14 17.66 18.26
N PHE A 37 53.85 17.56 17.95
CA PHE A 37 53.01 16.41 18.29
C PHE A 37 53.41 15.15 17.51
N ALA A 38 53.62 15.26 16.20
CA ALA A 38 54.04 14.14 15.37
C ALA A 38 55.41 13.59 15.80
N ASP A 39 56.34 14.46 16.20
CA ASP A 39 57.64 14.05 16.74
C ASP A 39 57.51 13.38 18.11
N ALA A 40 56.58 13.85 18.96
CA ALA A 40 56.29 13.19 20.23
C ALA A 40 55.71 11.78 20.02
N LEU A 41 54.79 11.61 19.06
CA LEU A 41 54.25 10.29 18.69
C LEU A 41 55.31 9.37 18.09
N ALA A 42 56.21 9.88 17.24
CA ALA A 42 57.31 9.10 16.69
C ALA A 42 58.29 8.62 17.78
N LYS A 43 58.58 9.46 18.78
CA LYS A 43 59.46 9.14 19.92
C LYS A 43 58.82 8.18 20.93
N ALA A 44 57.50 8.22 21.10
CA ALA A 44 56.77 7.35 22.02
C ALA A 44 56.79 5.87 21.60
N GLY A 45 57.25 5.56 20.37
CA GLY A 45 57.27 4.22 19.81
C GLY A 45 55.90 3.81 19.21
N PRO A 46 55.80 2.60 18.63
CA PRO A 46 54.57 2.14 18.00
C PRO A 46 53.41 2.16 19.00
N THR A 47 52.38 2.94 18.69
CA THR A 47 51.19 3.03 19.54
C THR A 47 50.17 1.98 19.06
N GLY A 48 50.34 0.75 19.53
CA GLY A 48 49.69 -0.45 18.98
C GLY A 48 50.52 -1.05 17.84
N SER A 49 49.88 -1.48 16.75
CA SER A 49 50.54 -2.03 15.55
C SER A 49 50.82 -0.99 14.46
N VAL A 50 50.66 0.30 14.74
CA VAL A 50 50.84 1.40 13.77
C VAL A 50 52.13 2.16 14.08
N LEU A 51 53.02 2.28 13.08
CA LEU A 51 54.26 3.05 13.15
C LEU A 51 54.03 4.52 12.79
N MET A 52 54.71 5.44 13.48
CA MET A 52 54.76 6.86 13.12
C MET A 52 56.15 7.21 12.56
N ARG A 53 56.18 7.95 11.45
CA ARG A 53 57.38 8.48 10.80
C ARG A 53 57.18 9.96 10.47
N THR A 54 58.23 10.76 10.58
CA THR A 54 58.18 12.21 10.38
C THR A 54 59.23 12.65 9.36
N PHE A 55 58.83 13.44 8.38
CA PHE A 55 59.74 14.10 7.45
C PHE A 55 60.23 15.42 8.06
N ARG A 56 61.55 15.62 8.11
CA ARG A 56 62.21 16.82 8.67
C ARG A 56 63.29 17.39 7.75
N GLY A 57 62.99 17.49 6.45
CA GLY A 57 63.82 18.21 5.47
C GLY A 57 64.79 17.37 4.64
N SER A 58 65.03 16.11 4.99
CA SER A 58 65.88 15.18 4.21
C SER A 58 65.06 14.04 3.61
N TYR A 59 64.83 14.09 2.29
CA TYR A 59 64.10 13.04 1.59
C TYR A 59 64.90 11.72 1.57
N LEU A 60 66.22 11.80 1.39
CA LEU A 60 67.08 10.62 1.37
C LEU A 60 67.03 9.87 2.72
N GLU A 61 67.15 10.59 3.83
CA GLU A 61 67.04 9.99 5.17
C GLU A 61 65.65 9.38 5.39
N THR A 62 64.60 10.07 4.94
CA THR A 62 63.22 9.57 5.07
C THR A 62 63.00 8.30 4.24
N MET A 63 63.50 8.25 3.01
CA MET A 63 63.38 7.06 2.15
C MET A 63 64.17 5.87 2.70
N LEU A 64 65.40 6.08 3.17
CA LEU A 64 66.21 5.03 3.80
C LEU A 64 65.54 4.49 5.08
N ALA A 65 64.92 5.38 5.87
CA ALA A 65 64.19 4.98 7.09
C ALA A 65 62.89 4.20 6.81
N LEU A 66 62.46 4.13 5.55
CA LEU A 66 61.24 3.47 5.11
C LEU A 66 61.50 2.19 4.28
N GLU A 67 62.74 1.95 3.85
CA GLU A 67 63.15 0.85 2.95
C GLU A 67 62.66 -0.52 3.45
N ASP A 68 62.97 -0.87 4.71
CA ASP A 68 62.56 -2.16 5.32
C ASP A 68 61.06 -2.26 5.67
N LEU A 69 60.32 -1.16 5.60
CA LEU A 69 58.90 -1.09 5.97
C LEU A 69 57.97 -1.13 4.76
N GLN A 70 58.53 -1.02 3.56
CA GLN A 70 57.81 -0.93 2.28
C GLN A 70 57.96 -2.19 1.42
N ASP A 71 58.84 -3.12 1.78
CA ASP A 71 59.06 -4.37 1.06
C ASP A 71 58.14 -5.52 1.56
N GLY A 72 57.24 -6.00 0.69
CA GLY A 72 56.49 -7.25 0.90
C GLY A 72 54.98 -7.21 0.58
N VAL A 73 54.33 -8.39 0.64
CA VAL A 73 52.88 -8.59 0.36
C VAL A 73 51.98 -8.01 1.47
N THR A 74 52.53 -7.71 2.64
CA THR A 74 51.83 -7.09 3.78
C THR A 74 52.61 -5.87 4.27
N MET A 75 52.14 -4.67 3.93
CA MET A 75 52.74 -3.43 4.43
C MET A 75 52.47 -3.22 5.92
N THR A 76 53.48 -2.79 6.66
CA THR A 76 53.32 -2.44 8.08
C THR A 76 52.45 -1.18 8.18
N PRO A 77 51.33 -1.19 8.94
CA PRO A 77 50.51 -0.01 9.11
C PRO A 77 51.35 1.17 9.62
N MET A 78 51.37 2.28 8.89
CA MET A 78 52.17 3.45 9.25
C MET A 78 51.52 4.77 8.87
N VAL A 79 51.91 5.82 9.60
CA VAL A 79 51.58 7.21 9.31
C VAL A 79 52.88 7.96 9.05
N LEU A 80 53.00 8.59 7.88
CA LEU A 80 54.09 9.48 7.52
C LEU A 80 53.60 10.94 7.58
N HIS A 81 54.07 11.71 8.56
CA HIS A 81 53.81 13.14 8.68
C HIS A 81 54.78 13.94 7.81
N VAL A 82 54.24 14.76 6.91
CA VAL A 82 55.00 15.56 5.95
C VAL A 82 54.61 17.04 6.10
N PRO A 83 55.31 17.80 6.96
CA PRO A 83 55.02 19.22 7.17
C PRO A 83 55.45 20.08 5.99
N GLY A 84 54.75 21.20 5.78
CA GLY A 84 55.04 22.18 4.74
C GLY A 84 54.72 21.71 3.32
N HIS A 85 54.00 20.60 3.15
CA HIS A 85 53.66 20.06 1.84
C HIS A 85 52.16 20.06 1.57
N THR A 86 51.81 20.27 0.30
CA THR A 86 50.48 20.15 -0.26
C THR A 86 50.45 18.99 -1.26
N GLU A 87 49.27 18.75 -1.84
CA GLU A 87 49.09 17.72 -2.87
C GLU A 87 49.90 18.02 -4.12
N ASP A 88 50.02 19.32 -4.46
CA ASP A 88 50.83 19.76 -5.59
C ASP A 88 52.31 19.63 -5.26
N SER A 89 52.73 20.08 -4.07
CA SER A 89 54.16 20.10 -3.73
C SER A 89 54.73 18.72 -3.47
N ILE A 90 53.94 17.73 -3.02
CA ILE A 90 54.42 16.37 -2.80
C ILE A 90 54.66 15.61 -4.11
N ALA A 91 53.99 16.02 -5.20
CA ALA A 91 54.10 15.38 -6.50
C ALA A 91 55.51 15.45 -7.10
N ASP A 92 56.23 16.52 -6.78
CA ASP A 92 57.61 16.76 -7.25
C ASP A 92 58.66 16.23 -6.26
N THR A 93 58.29 15.36 -5.32
CA THR A 93 59.19 14.80 -4.30
C THR A 93 59.38 13.30 -4.45
N PRO A 94 60.49 12.74 -3.95
CA PRO A 94 60.68 11.29 -3.88
C PRO A 94 59.60 10.54 -3.07
N LEU A 95 58.82 11.24 -2.23
CA LEU A 95 57.72 10.65 -1.46
C LEU A 95 56.44 10.44 -2.29
N PHE A 96 56.40 10.89 -3.56
CA PHE A 96 55.20 10.81 -4.39
C PHE A 96 54.70 9.39 -4.61
N GLU A 97 55.61 8.42 -4.80
CA GLU A 97 55.24 7.02 -4.99
C GLU A 97 54.50 6.47 -3.77
N LEU A 98 55.01 6.77 -2.56
CA LEU A 98 54.37 6.39 -1.31
C LEU A 98 53.03 7.11 -1.09
N TYR A 99 52.96 8.39 -1.46
CA TYR A 99 51.72 9.17 -1.43
C TYR A 99 50.64 8.58 -2.37
N ARG A 100 51.05 8.10 -3.55
CA ARG A 100 50.18 7.44 -4.53
C ARG A 100 49.74 6.04 -4.09
N ALA A 101 50.61 5.31 -3.38
CA ALA A 101 50.33 3.98 -2.87
C ALA A 101 49.48 3.99 -1.58
N GLY A 102 49.62 5.03 -0.75
CA GLY A 102 48.93 5.18 0.54
C GLY A 102 47.62 5.99 0.50
N ARG A 103 46.98 6.12 1.67
CA ARG A 103 45.82 6.98 1.89
C ARG A 103 46.27 8.39 2.25
N ARG A 104 45.84 9.38 1.47
CA ARG A 104 45.99 10.81 1.80
C ARG A 104 45.19 11.16 3.05
N HIS A 105 45.83 11.87 3.98
CA HIS A 105 45.17 12.55 5.11
C HIS A 105 45.60 14.02 5.18
N ARG A 106 44.64 14.92 5.39
CA ARG A 106 44.86 16.34 5.64
C ARG A 106 43.86 16.82 6.68
N ARG A 107 44.33 17.60 7.65
CA ARG A 107 43.51 18.07 8.76
C ARG A 107 43.92 19.49 9.12
N SER A 108 42.96 20.41 9.22
CA SER A 108 43.24 21.73 9.79
C SER A 108 43.13 21.64 11.32
N LEU A 109 43.99 22.37 12.03
CA LEU A 109 43.91 22.45 13.50
C LEU A 109 42.54 23.01 13.92
N ALA A 110 42.03 24.03 13.23
CA ALA A 110 40.73 24.61 13.52
C ALA A 110 39.57 23.60 13.45
N THR A 111 39.52 22.77 12.40
CA THR A 111 38.48 21.72 12.28
C THR A 111 38.61 20.67 13.38
N LEU A 112 39.84 20.26 13.71
CA LEU A 112 40.08 19.28 14.76
C LEU A 112 39.66 19.80 16.14
N VAL A 113 39.97 21.06 16.47
CA VAL A 113 39.54 21.70 17.72
C VAL A 113 38.02 21.78 17.80
N ARG A 114 37.33 22.21 16.72
CA ARG A 114 35.86 22.26 16.68
C ARG A 114 35.23 20.90 16.98
N GLU A 115 35.78 19.82 16.45
CA GLU A 115 35.25 18.47 16.69
C GLU A 115 35.57 17.94 18.08
N ALA A 116 36.78 18.17 18.59
CA ALA A 116 37.19 17.71 19.93
C ALA A 116 36.53 18.52 21.06
N ALA A 117 36.21 19.80 20.81
CA ALA A 117 35.51 20.68 21.73
C ALA A 117 33.98 20.48 21.75
N HIS A 118 33.44 19.77 20.74
CA HIS A 118 32.00 19.49 20.65
C HIS A 118 31.47 18.80 21.90
N GLY A 119 30.34 19.27 22.42
CA GLY A 119 29.75 18.74 23.64
C GLY A 119 30.49 19.10 24.93
N ARG A 120 31.54 19.93 24.87
CA ARG A 120 32.34 20.37 26.02
C ARG A 120 32.40 21.90 26.17
N ALA A 121 32.53 22.63 25.06
CA ALA A 121 32.60 24.09 25.03
C ALA A 121 31.50 24.67 24.12
N THR A 122 31.10 25.92 24.36
CA THR A 122 30.13 26.62 23.49
C THR A 122 30.76 26.98 22.14
N PRO A 123 29.99 27.08 21.05
CA PRO A 123 30.49 27.53 19.76
C PRO A 123 31.22 28.87 19.85
N THR A 124 30.69 29.82 20.63
CA THR A 124 31.29 31.13 20.88
C THR A 124 32.67 31.02 21.54
N ALA A 125 32.83 30.14 22.53
CA ALA A 125 34.13 29.91 23.18
C ALA A 125 35.14 29.26 22.23
N ILE A 126 34.69 28.33 21.39
CA ILE A 126 35.50 27.71 20.34
C ILE A 126 35.97 28.77 19.34
N ASP A 127 35.08 29.62 18.85
CA ASP A 127 35.40 30.68 17.89
C ASP A 127 36.36 31.71 18.49
N ALA A 128 36.13 32.14 19.73
CA ALA A 128 37.02 33.04 20.45
C ALA A 128 38.42 32.45 20.64
N PHE A 129 38.53 31.13 20.90
CA PHE A 129 39.81 30.45 20.97
C PHE A 129 40.48 30.41 19.58
N LEU A 130 39.75 30.02 18.55
CA LEU A 130 40.27 29.91 17.17
C LEU A 130 40.66 31.26 16.54
N ALA A 131 40.15 32.38 17.05
CA ALA A 131 40.53 33.71 16.61
C ALA A 131 41.89 34.18 17.19
N GLN A 132 42.46 33.46 18.16
CA GLN A 132 43.74 33.83 18.78
C GLN A 132 44.91 33.61 17.82
N ALA A 133 45.89 34.52 17.86
CA ALA A 133 47.14 34.35 17.11
C ALA A 133 48.01 33.25 17.74
N GLY A 134 48.63 32.39 16.91
CA GLY A 134 49.55 31.35 17.38
C GLY A 134 48.87 30.07 17.90
N LEU A 135 47.82 29.61 17.21
CA LEU A 135 47.14 28.34 17.52
C LEU A 135 48.12 27.16 17.48
N THR A 136 48.13 26.36 18.55
CA THR A 136 48.91 25.12 18.67
C THR A 136 48.01 24.00 19.18
N LEU A 137 48.37 22.75 18.86
CA LEU A 137 47.62 21.59 19.35
C LEU A 137 47.68 21.50 20.88
N GLU A 138 48.85 21.76 21.46
CA GLU A 138 49.08 21.79 22.91
C GLU A 138 48.28 22.91 23.58
N GLY A 139 48.19 24.07 22.93
CA GLY A 139 47.34 25.19 23.38
C GLY A 139 45.86 24.82 23.38
N ALA A 140 45.39 24.08 22.37
CA ALA A 140 44.01 23.62 22.30
C ALA A 140 43.68 22.56 23.35
N ASP A 141 44.59 21.63 23.61
CA ASP A 141 44.47 20.66 24.69
C ASP A 141 44.45 21.32 26.07
N ALA A 142 45.32 22.30 26.30
CA ALA A 142 45.36 23.07 27.53
C ALA A 142 44.08 23.92 27.71
N TRP A 143 43.54 24.46 26.62
CA TRP A 143 42.28 25.19 26.64
C TRP A 143 41.10 24.28 27.02
N LEU A 144 40.94 23.11 26.37
CA LEU A 144 39.88 22.15 26.71
C LEU A 144 40.04 21.48 28.08
N ALA A 145 41.26 21.44 28.62
CA ALA A 145 41.53 20.94 29.97
C ALA A 145 41.19 21.97 31.07
N ARG A 146 41.00 23.25 30.71
CA ARG A 146 40.54 24.27 31.66
C ARG A 146 39.03 24.13 31.87
N PRO A 147 38.54 24.29 33.11
CA PRO A 147 37.11 24.49 33.31
C PRO A 147 36.69 25.76 32.58
N ASP A 148 35.73 25.66 31.66
CA ASP A 148 35.16 26.82 31.00
C ASP A 148 34.46 27.71 32.04
N ASP A 149 35.03 28.89 32.26
CA ASP A 149 34.55 29.99 33.09
C ASP A 149 34.35 29.68 34.60
N PRO A 150 35.29 30.10 35.48
CA PRO A 150 35.13 29.96 36.93
C PRO A 150 33.97 30.77 37.51
N ALA A 151 33.41 31.75 36.79
CA ALA A 151 32.23 32.51 37.24
C ALA A 151 30.90 31.74 37.06
N ALA A 152 30.85 30.76 36.16
CA ALA A 152 29.67 29.94 35.90
C ALA A 152 29.70 28.56 36.57
N ALA A 153 30.85 28.18 37.15
CA ALA A 153 31.09 26.85 37.74
C ALA A 153 30.48 26.65 39.15
N ASN A 154 29.91 27.67 39.79
CA ASN A 154 29.65 27.62 41.24
C ASN A 154 28.18 27.58 41.72
N ASP A 155 27.17 27.62 40.85
CA ASP A 155 25.77 27.67 41.35
C ASP A 155 24.84 26.53 40.86
N GLY A 156 25.12 25.82 39.76
CA GLY A 156 24.17 24.89 39.11
C GLY A 156 24.56 23.39 39.12
N PRO A 157 23.66 22.47 38.73
CA PRO A 157 23.95 21.04 38.60
C PRO A 157 24.94 20.74 37.46
N ASP A 158 25.81 19.75 37.63
CA ASP A 158 26.70 19.27 36.56
C ASP A 158 25.92 18.46 35.53
N LEU A 159 25.77 19.02 34.32
CA LEU A 159 25.07 18.41 33.20
C LEU A 159 26.01 17.88 32.10
N SER A 160 27.32 17.81 32.35
CA SER A 160 28.33 17.43 31.35
C SER A 160 28.12 16.06 30.69
N LEU A 161 27.48 15.12 31.39
CA LEU A 161 27.15 13.78 30.90
C LEU A 161 25.77 13.66 30.24
N HIS A 162 24.93 14.70 30.31
CA HIS A 162 23.58 14.64 29.72
C HIS A 162 23.66 14.78 28.21
N SER A 163 23.09 13.84 27.46
CA SER A 163 22.94 13.97 26.01
C SER A 163 21.79 14.92 25.66
N ALA A 164 21.69 15.31 24.38
CA ALA A 164 20.59 16.16 23.92
C ALA A 164 19.23 15.48 24.08
N GLU A 165 19.16 14.17 23.82
CA GLU A 165 17.96 13.34 24.01
C GLU A 165 17.57 13.24 25.48
N ALA A 166 18.53 12.96 26.38
CA ALA A 166 18.25 12.87 27.81
C ALA A 166 17.80 14.23 28.39
N LEU A 167 18.41 15.33 27.92
CA LEU A 167 18.00 16.67 28.31
C LEU A 167 16.56 16.96 27.85
N PHE A 168 16.25 16.65 26.58
CA PHE A 168 14.91 16.83 26.04
C PHE A 168 13.87 15.95 26.77
N ASP A 169 14.16 14.67 26.99
CA ASP A 169 13.27 13.72 27.67
C ASP A 169 12.96 14.16 29.10
N ASP A 170 13.92 14.75 29.82
CA ASP A 170 13.68 15.32 31.15
C ASP A 170 12.71 16.51 31.07
N MET A 171 12.91 17.44 30.13
CA MET A 171 12.03 18.61 29.98
C MET A 171 10.61 18.20 29.58
N ALA A 172 10.47 17.40 28.52
CA ALA A 172 9.18 16.95 28.00
C ALA A 172 8.45 16.00 28.97
N GLY A 173 9.20 15.15 29.69
CA GLY A 173 8.69 14.18 30.64
C GLY A 173 8.46 14.72 32.06
N ARG A 174 8.75 16.01 32.30
CA ARG A 174 8.69 16.65 33.64
C ARG A 174 9.58 15.95 34.68
N GLY A 175 10.79 15.59 34.24
CA GLY A 175 11.81 14.91 35.02
C GLY A 175 12.43 15.75 36.15
N PRO A 176 13.44 15.19 36.84
CA PRO A 176 14.08 15.84 37.99
C PRO A 176 14.69 17.22 37.72
N LEU A 177 15.19 17.49 36.50
CA LEU A 177 15.71 18.82 36.16
C LEU A 177 14.56 19.80 35.90
N ALA A 178 13.55 19.37 35.14
CA ALA A 178 12.36 20.15 34.80
C ALA A 178 11.66 20.70 36.06
N GLN A 179 11.49 19.85 37.08
CA GLN A 179 10.86 20.24 38.36
C GLN A 179 11.64 21.32 39.13
N LYS A 180 12.93 21.48 38.83
CA LYS A 180 13.82 22.44 39.49
C LYS A 180 14.09 23.69 38.63
N LEU A 181 13.50 23.82 37.44
CA LEU A 181 13.72 24.96 36.53
C LEU A 181 13.33 26.32 37.09
N GLY A 182 12.47 26.37 38.12
CA GLY A 182 12.16 27.61 38.83
C GLY A 182 13.36 28.23 39.56
N ARG A 183 14.48 27.50 39.65
CA ARG A 183 15.74 27.97 40.19
C ARG A 183 16.64 28.55 39.08
N PRO A 184 17.04 29.83 39.14
CA PRO A 184 17.85 30.48 38.09
C PRO A 184 19.15 29.76 37.76
N GLU A 185 19.78 29.13 38.75
CA GLU A 185 21.00 28.34 38.58
C GLU A 185 20.79 27.06 37.76
N VAL A 186 19.63 26.40 37.90
CA VAL A 186 19.30 25.19 37.13
C VAL A 186 18.94 25.56 35.69
N SER A 187 18.14 26.62 35.51
CA SER A 187 17.79 27.13 34.19
C SER A 187 19.04 27.54 33.39
N ARG A 188 19.97 28.29 34.01
CA ARG A 188 21.27 28.63 33.39
C ARG A 188 22.07 27.39 33.00
N ALA A 189 22.13 26.37 33.85
CA ALA A 189 22.86 25.13 33.56
C ALA A 189 22.24 24.35 32.37
N VAL A 190 20.91 24.27 32.31
CA VAL A 190 20.17 23.61 31.21
C VAL A 190 20.43 24.31 29.88
N TRP A 191 20.27 25.64 29.83
CA TRP A 191 20.50 26.41 28.60
C TRP A 191 21.96 26.38 28.16
N ARG A 192 22.90 26.49 29.10
CA ARG A 192 24.34 26.33 28.80
C ARG A 192 24.62 24.95 28.21
N ARG A 193 24.00 23.89 28.75
CA ARG A 193 24.17 22.54 28.21
C ARG A 193 23.59 22.42 26.81
N ALA A 194 22.43 23.02 26.56
CA ALA A 194 21.80 23.07 25.24
C ALA A 194 22.67 23.81 24.22
N GLU A 195 23.23 24.97 24.57
CA GLU A 195 24.16 25.72 23.71
C GLU A 195 25.40 24.88 23.34
N VAL A 196 26.00 24.19 24.31
CA VAL A 196 27.17 23.32 24.09
C VAL A 196 26.85 22.13 23.16
N LEU A 197 25.65 21.57 23.25
CA LEU A 197 25.26 20.38 22.48
C LEU A 197 24.69 20.70 21.10
N LEU A 198 23.87 21.74 21.02
CA LEU A 198 23.01 22.07 19.87
C LEU A 198 23.38 23.40 19.22
N GLY A 199 24.24 24.21 19.83
CA GLY A 199 24.62 25.53 19.33
C GLY A 199 23.52 26.58 19.41
N ILE A 200 22.43 26.32 20.15
CA ILE A 200 21.34 27.27 20.36
C ILE A 200 21.79 28.41 21.28
N THR A 201 21.71 29.65 20.82
CA THR A 201 22.09 30.83 21.62
C THR A 201 20.90 31.42 22.38
N ASP A 202 21.19 32.36 23.28
CA ASP A 202 20.17 33.13 24.00
C ASP A 202 19.28 33.98 23.06
N ASP A 203 19.82 34.48 21.95
CA ASP A 203 19.04 35.20 20.94
C ASP A 203 18.11 34.25 20.18
N ASP A 204 18.60 33.04 19.88
CA ASP A 204 17.82 32.02 19.19
C ASP A 204 16.65 31.52 20.05
N ARG A 205 16.87 31.26 21.34
CA ARG A 205 15.78 30.82 22.23
C ARG A 205 14.69 31.88 22.36
N ARG A 206 15.04 33.17 22.49
CA ARG A 206 14.07 34.28 22.60
C ARG A 206 13.21 34.37 21.34
N ARG A 207 13.84 34.29 20.16
CA ARG A 207 13.16 34.27 18.87
C ARG A 207 12.19 33.10 18.77
N LEU A 208 12.64 31.90 19.14
CA LEU A 208 11.85 30.68 19.03
C LEU A 208 10.72 30.57 20.05
N LEU A 209 10.72 31.39 21.11
CA LEU A 209 9.65 31.47 22.10
C LEU A 209 8.71 32.68 21.87
N GLU A 210 8.94 33.48 20.82
CA GLU A 210 8.18 34.70 20.53
C GLU A 210 8.17 35.71 21.71
N GLU A 211 9.24 35.73 22.52
CA GLU A 211 9.39 36.70 23.62
C GLU A 211 9.66 38.10 23.02
N ALA A 212 8.70 39.03 23.16
CA ALA A 212 8.88 40.41 22.71
C ALA A 212 10.00 41.13 23.50
N GLU A 213 10.83 41.93 22.83
CA GLU A 213 11.97 42.64 23.45
C GLU A 213 11.55 43.63 24.56
N ASP A 214 10.26 44.02 24.64
CA ASP A 214 9.78 45.14 25.47
C ASP A 214 8.54 44.86 26.36
N GLU A 215 8.06 43.61 26.51
CA GLU A 215 6.97 43.33 27.46
C GLU A 215 7.50 42.70 28.77
N PRO A 216 7.33 43.38 29.93
CA PRO A 216 7.52 42.72 31.22
C PRO A 216 6.33 41.79 31.43
N THR A 217 6.44 40.53 31.00
CA THR A 217 5.41 39.51 31.22
C THR A 217 5.28 39.22 32.71
N GLY A 218 4.42 39.97 33.40
CA GLY A 218 4.00 39.76 34.78
C GLY A 218 3.10 38.53 34.98
N ARG A 219 3.27 37.47 34.18
CA ARG A 219 2.69 36.15 34.46
C ARG A 219 3.73 35.34 35.21
N ALA A 220 3.41 34.92 36.42
CA ALA A 220 4.20 33.92 37.12
C ALA A 220 4.04 32.58 36.38
N SER A 221 4.93 32.30 35.41
CA SER A 221 4.96 31.01 34.73
C SER A 221 5.29 29.92 35.74
N SER A 222 4.48 28.86 35.76
CA SER A 222 4.75 27.68 36.56
C SER A 222 6.04 27.00 36.08
N THR A 223 6.72 26.27 36.97
CA THR A 223 7.90 25.46 36.60
C THR A 223 7.59 24.45 35.49
N ALA A 224 6.33 24.03 35.43
CA ALA A 224 5.77 23.15 34.41
C ALA A 224 5.68 23.78 33.02
N GLU A 225 5.36 25.07 32.92
CA GLU A 225 5.31 25.82 31.65
C GLU A 225 6.71 26.12 31.15
N VAL A 226 7.61 26.56 32.04
CA VAL A 226 9.02 26.83 31.69
C VAL A 226 9.71 25.57 31.13
N ALA A 227 9.40 24.38 31.65
CA ALA A 227 9.91 23.12 31.11
C ALA A 227 9.39 22.84 29.68
N ASP A 228 8.10 23.10 29.42
CA ASP A 228 7.48 22.94 28.09
C ASP A 228 8.08 23.95 27.09
N ASP A 229 8.36 25.18 27.54
CA ASP A 229 9.02 26.22 26.73
C ASP A 229 10.43 25.80 26.36
N VAL A 230 11.23 25.30 27.31
CA VAL A 230 12.56 24.76 27.03
C VAL A 230 12.47 23.63 26.01
N ALA A 231 11.62 22.61 26.25
CA ALA A 231 11.46 21.50 25.31
C ALA A 231 11.05 21.98 23.90
N THR A 232 10.12 22.93 23.83
CA THR A 232 9.61 23.52 22.58
C THR A 232 10.72 24.26 21.83
N ALA A 233 11.50 25.10 22.51
CA ALA A 233 12.60 25.82 21.90
C ALA A 233 13.72 24.88 21.40
N LEU A 234 14.09 23.85 22.18
CA LEU A 234 15.08 22.86 21.75
C LEU A 234 14.62 22.11 20.51
N ALA A 235 13.36 21.69 20.47
CA ALA A 235 12.78 21.02 19.32
C ALA A 235 12.70 21.95 18.10
N ARG A 236 12.15 23.17 18.24
CA ARG A 236 12.06 24.16 17.15
C ARG A 236 13.44 24.44 16.53
N TRP A 237 14.47 24.61 17.36
CA TRP A 237 15.84 24.81 16.90
C TRP A 237 16.35 23.62 16.09
N VAL A 238 16.19 22.41 16.63
CA VAL A 238 16.65 21.18 15.97
C VAL A 238 15.94 20.96 14.64
N LEU A 239 14.64 21.24 14.55
CA LEU A 239 13.90 21.15 13.28
C LEU A 239 14.38 22.19 12.26
N ALA A 240 14.64 23.43 12.69
CA ALA A 240 15.20 24.46 11.80
C ALA A 240 16.57 24.07 11.25
N VAL A 241 17.47 23.52 12.10
CA VAL A 241 18.77 23.01 11.68
C VAL A 241 18.63 21.85 10.70
N GLU A 242 17.75 20.88 10.99
CA GLU A 242 17.51 19.75 10.09
C GLU A 242 17.02 20.21 8.71
N PHE A 243 16.01 21.09 8.69
CA PHE A 243 15.46 21.64 7.47
C PHE A 243 16.52 22.36 6.63
N VAL A 244 17.29 23.28 7.23
CA VAL A 244 18.34 24.03 6.52
C VAL A 244 19.40 23.12 5.91
N HIS A 245 19.76 22.03 6.60
CA HIS A 245 20.77 21.08 6.11
C HIS A 245 20.24 20.03 5.14
N ASP A 246 18.92 19.87 5.02
CA ASP A 246 18.28 19.02 4.02
C ASP A 246 17.88 19.78 2.75
N LEU A 247 17.67 21.10 2.82
CA LEU A 247 17.39 21.97 1.67
C LEU A 247 18.44 21.84 0.56
N ARG A 248 17.98 21.87 -0.69
CA ARG A 248 18.84 21.85 -1.90
C ARG A 248 19.29 23.23 -2.36
N ARG A 249 18.76 24.27 -1.72
CA ARG A 249 19.11 25.68 -1.92
C ARG A 249 19.41 26.35 -0.58
N PRO A 250 20.01 27.54 -0.57
CA PRO A 250 20.06 28.35 0.64
C PRO A 250 18.65 28.67 1.18
N PRO A 251 18.48 28.78 2.52
CA PRO A 251 17.25 29.29 3.08
C PRO A 251 17.08 30.78 2.70
N THR A 252 15.83 31.17 2.54
CA THR A 252 15.34 32.50 2.19
C THR A 252 15.02 33.34 3.42
N ASP A 253 14.52 32.74 4.51
CA ASP A 253 14.33 33.46 5.77
C ASP A 253 15.70 33.81 6.38
N ALA A 254 15.94 35.10 6.63
CA ALA A 254 17.27 35.63 6.94
C ALA A 254 17.89 35.03 8.20
N TRP A 255 17.08 34.66 9.19
CA TRP A 255 17.55 34.10 10.45
C TRP A 255 18.02 32.64 10.32
N LEU A 256 17.65 31.94 9.23
CA LEU A 256 18.11 30.58 8.95
C LEU A 256 19.48 30.55 8.26
N LEU A 257 19.89 31.64 7.59
CA LEU A 257 21.18 31.70 6.85
C LEU A 257 22.39 31.31 7.71
N PRO A 258 22.55 31.80 8.96
CA PRO A 258 23.67 31.39 9.80
C PRO A 258 23.72 29.88 10.09
N LEU A 259 22.57 29.19 10.08
CA LEU A 259 22.50 27.76 10.40
C LEU A 259 23.26 26.90 9.38
N GLN A 260 23.39 27.35 8.14
CA GLN A 260 24.17 26.65 7.11
C GLN A 260 25.64 26.44 7.48
N HIS A 261 26.16 27.29 8.37
CA HIS A 261 27.56 27.31 8.78
C HIS A 261 27.81 26.63 10.12
N LEU A 262 26.80 25.96 10.70
CA LEU A 262 26.97 25.18 11.92
C LEU A 262 28.00 24.07 11.74
N ALA A 263 28.75 23.80 12.82
CA ALA A 263 29.76 22.75 12.81
C ALA A 263 29.09 21.38 12.62
N LYS A 264 29.68 20.51 11.78
CA LYS A 264 29.15 19.18 11.47
C LYS A 264 28.75 18.33 12.71
N PRO A 265 29.52 18.33 13.82
CA PRO A 265 29.12 17.59 15.03
C PRO A 265 27.83 18.09 15.68
N VAL A 266 27.61 19.41 15.66
CA VAL A 266 26.38 20.06 16.14
C VAL A 266 25.21 19.63 15.28
N VAL A 267 25.34 19.75 13.96
CA VAL A 267 24.31 19.32 12.99
C VAL A 267 23.97 17.84 13.18
N ALA A 268 24.98 16.97 13.36
CA ALA A 268 24.76 15.55 13.60
C ALA A 268 24.01 15.29 14.92
N THR A 269 24.28 16.07 15.97
CA THR A 269 23.57 15.97 17.26
C THR A 269 22.12 16.47 17.12
N CYS A 270 21.88 17.56 16.40
CA CYS A 270 20.54 18.03 16.05
C CYS A 270 19.76 16.96 15.26
N GLN A 271 20.31 16.42 14.18
CA GLN A 271 19.66 15.36 13.37
C GLN A 271 19.36 14.10 14.19
N LYS A 272 20.25 13.74 15.11
CA LYS A 272 20.04 12.62 16.04
C LYS A 272 18.86 12.89 16.97
N LEU A 273 18.77 14.10 17.54
CA LEU A 273 17.64 14.51 18.36
C LEU A 273 16.35 14.60 17.54
N ALA A 274 16.35 15.15 16.31
CA ALA A 274 15.18 15.15 15.42
C ALA A 274 14.65 13.73 15.15
N THR A 275 15.57 12.77 14.94
CA THR A 275 15.23 11.35 14.77
C THR A 275 14.66 10.75 16.06
N HIS A 276 15.20 11.11 17.23
CA HIS A 276 14.66 10.72 18.53
C HIS A 276 13.24 11.25 18.73
N LEU A 277 12.99 12.53 18.39
CA LEU A 277 11.67 13.14 18.44
C LEU A 277 10.65 12.41 17.57
N ARG A 278 10.99 12.11 16.31
CA ARG A 278 10.08 11.37 15.41
C ARG A 278 9.74 9.97 15.88
N ARG A 279 10.63 9.30 16.63
CA ARG A 279 10.45 7.91 17.08
C ARG A 279 9.79 7.78 18.45
N GLY A 280 10.17 8.65 19.39
CA GLY A 280 9.75 8.58 20.79
C GLY A 280 8.70 9.62 21.19
N HIS A 281 8.55 10.69 20.41
CA HIS A 281 7.73 11.86 20.73
C HIS A 281 6.94 12.38 19.51
N ASP A 282 6.43 11.46 18.69
CA ASP A 282 5.78 11.72 17.40
C ASP A 282 4.71 12.83 17.43
N ARG A 283 3.80 12.82 18.41
CA ARG A 283 2.76 13.85 18.58
C ARG A 283 3.33 15.22 18.91
N HIS A 284 4.37 15.25 19.74
CA HIS A 284 5.02 16.49 20.14
C HIS A 284 5.83 17.07 18.99
N TYR A 285 6.54 16.21 18.24
CA TYR A 285 7.19 16.55 16.98
C TYR A 285 6.18 17.15 15.99
N ALA A 286 5.06 16.47 15.74
CA ALA A 286 4.06 16.92 14.75
C ALA A 286 3.47 18.29 15.11
N ARG A 287 3.15 18.50 16.41
CA ARG A 287 2.68 19.79 16.91
C ARG A 287 3.72 20.88 16.66
N ILE A 288 4.96 20.67 17.10
CA ILE A 288 6.01 21.69 16.99
C ILE A 288 6.38 21.98 15.53
N ALA A 289 6.42 20.97 14.68
CA ALA A 289 6.68 21.16 13.26
C ALA A 289 5.64 22.10 12.63
N VAL A 290 4.33 21.91 12.93
CA VAL A 290 3.27 22.80 12.45
C VAL A 290 3.34 24.18 13.10
N ASP A 291 3.56 24.25 14.41
CA ASP A 291 3.62 25.51 15.17
C ASP A 291 4.86 26.35 14.82
N MET A 292 5.82 25.78 14.10
CA MET A 292 7.03 26.47 13.66
C MET A 292 6.86 27.11 12.27
N GLU A 293 5.94 26.61 11.43
CA GLU A 293 5.69 27.14 10.08
C GLU A 293 5.38 28.65 10.04
N PRO A 294 4.64 29.25 10.99
CA PRO A 294 4.45 30.71 11.04
C PRO A 294 5.73 31.52 11.24
N LEU A 295 6.78 30.90 11.81
CA LEU A 295 8.11 31.50 11.99
C LEU A 295 8.99 31.38 10.73
N LEU A 296 8.49 30.70 9.69
CA LEU A 296 9.12 30.48 8.39
C LEU A 296 8.24 31.02 7.23
N PRO A 297 7.72 32.26 7.31
CA PRO A 297 6.71 32.73 6.38
C PRO A 297 7.22 32.79 4.94
N THR A 298 8.51 33.11 4.73
CA THR A 298 9.11 33.21 3.40
C THR A 298 9.32 31.82 2.80
N GLU A 299 9.82 30.88 3.60
CA GLU A 299 9.97 29.47 3.17
C GLU A 299 8.63 28.86 2.78
N VAL A 300 7.62 28.97 3.64
CA VAL A 300 6.27 28.41 3.39
C VAL A 300 5.66 29.01 2.13
N ALA A 301 5.89 30.31 1.88
CA ALA A 301 5.38 30.98 0.68
C ALA A 301 6.13 30.53 -0.59
N GLN A 302 7.47 30.54 -0.58
CA GLN A 302 8.29 30.46 -1.80
C GLN A 302 8.81 29.06 -2.13
N ALA A 303 8.88 28.14 -1.16
CA ALA A 303 9.43 26.81 -1.40
C ALA A 303 8.67 26.06 -2.50
N THR A 304 9.43 25.43 -3.38
CA THR A 304 8.94 24.52 -4.41
C THR A 304 9.39 23.09 -4.12
N ALA A 305 8.74 22.10 -4.74
CA ALA A 305 9.11 20.69 -4.57
C ALA A 305 10.56 20.37 -4.99
N ASP A 306 11.18 21.19 -5.85
CA ASP A 306 12.56 20.99 -6.32
C ASP A 306 13.60 21.57 -5.34
N ASP A 307 13.20 22.53 -4.49
CA ASP A 307 14.04 23.13 -3.45
C ASP A 307 14.23 22.21 -2.24
N LEU A 308 13.21 21.38 -1.98
CA LEU A 308 13.11 20.55 -0.78
C LEU A 308 13.98 19.30 -0.86
N GLY A 309 14.47 18.85 0.29
CA GLY A 309 15.41 17.75 0.41
C GLY A 309 14.77 16.36 0.32
N LYS A 310 15.16 15.47 1.22
CA LYS A 310 14.63 14.10 1.33
C LYS A 310 13.78 13.90 2.58
N ILE A 311 13.96 14.74 3.58
CA ILE A 311 13.27 14.71 4.86
C ILE A 311 12.11 15.71 4.76
N ASP A 312 10.90 15.32 5.16
CA ASP A 312 9.81 16.29 5.39
C ASP A 312 9.76 16.68 6.85
N THR A 313 10.64 17.59 7.24
CA THR A 313 10.70 18.09 8.60
C THR A 313 9.38 18.77 8.98
N PHE A 314 8.87 19.64 8.10
CA PHE A 314 7.63 20.40 8.29
C PHE A 314 6.49 19.89 7.40
N GLN A 315 5.24 20.21 7.78
CA GLN A 315 4.06 19.73 7.06
C GLN A 315 3.89 20.47 5.72
N PHE A 316 4.25 21.75 5.65
CA PHE A 316 4.18 22.52 4.40
C PHE A 316 5.01 21.87 3.29
N GLU A 317 6.11 21.18 3.62
CA GLU A 317 6.94 20.47 2.64
C GLU A 317 6.17 19.33 1.96
N ASP A 318 5.39 18.58 2.75
CA ASP A 318 4.49 17.55 2.22
C ASP A 318 3.42 18.17 1.32
N THR A 319 2.79 19.26 1.78
CA THR A 319 1.76 20.01 1.04
C THR A 319 2.28 20.57 -0.29
N LYS A 320 3.48 21.17 -0.32
CA LYS A 320 4.11 21.70 -1.55
C LYS A 320 4.46 20.59 -2.53
N VAL A 321 4.96 19.46 -2.03
CA VAL A 321 5.27 18.30 -2.86
C VAL A 321 3.99 17.67 -3.42
N MET A 322 2.91 17.60 -2.63
CA MET A 322 1.58 17.14 -3.07
C MET A 322 1.04 18.03 -4.19
N ALA A 323 1.06 19.36 -4.01
CA ALA A 323 0.63 20.30 -5.03
C ALA A 323 1.40 20.12 -6.35
N ALA A 324 2.74 20.02 -6.28
CA ALA A 324 3.58 19.78 -7.45
C ALA A 324 3.29 18.43 -8.14
N ALA A 325 2.97 17.38 -7.37
CA ALA A 325 2.59 16.08 -7.93
C ALA A 325 1.22 16.15 -8.62
N LEU A 326 0.24 16.83 -8.04
CA LEU A 326 -1.08 17.04 -8.65
C LEU A 326 -1.01 17.90 -9.92
N ASP A 327 -0.12 18.89 -9.97
CA ASP A 327 0.15 19.68 -11.17
C ASP A 327 0.91 18.88 -12.24
N ALA A 328 1.79 17.96 -11.82
CA ALA A 328 2.43 17.02 -12.73
C ALA A 328 1.41 16.03 -13.34
N LEU A 329 0.44 15.54 -12.57
CA LEU A 329 -0.66 14.74 -13.09
C LEU A 329 -1.50 15.53 -14.11
N LEU A 330 -1.87 16.79 -13.80
CA LEU A 330 -2.61 17.65 -14.74
C LEU A 330 -1.87 17.84 -16.06
N GLY A 331 -0.57 18.12 -15.98
CA GLY A 331 0.28 18.36 -17.15
C GLY A 331 0.72 17.09 -17.87
N ALA A 332 0.14 15.92 -17.59
CA ALA A 332 0.54 14.62 -18.12
C ALA A 332 2.02 14.26 -17.92
N ARG A 333 2.69 14.88 -16.94
CA ARG A 333 4.08 14.58 -16.53
C ARG A 333 4.08 13.44 -15.51
N PHE A 334 3.50 12.31 -15.89
CA PHE A 334 3.21 11.21 -14.97
C PHE A 334 4.45 10.62 -14.29
N GLN A 335 5.58 10.53 -15.00
CA GLN A 335 6.83 10.05 -14.41
C GLN A 335 7.32 10.95 -13.27
N ARG A 336 7.19 12.28 -13.43
CA ARG A 336 7.53 13.24 -12.37
C ARG A 336 6.58 13.11 -11.17
N ALA A 337 5.28 12.98 -11.42
CA ALA A 337 4.29 12.75 -10.35
C ALA A 337 4.60 11.46 -9.57
N ARG A 338 5.01 10.40 -10.29
CA ARG A 338 5.38 9.11 -9.70
C ARG A 338 6.64 9.22 -8.83
N GLU A 339 7.67 9.94 -9.28
CA GLU A 339 8.88 10.18 -8.51
C GLU A 339 8.60 10.93 -7.20
N LEU A 340 7.77 11.98 -7.26
CA LEU A 340 7.33 12.73 -6.09
C LEU A 340 6.53 11.86 -5.12
N ALA A 341 5.61 11.03 -5.64
CA ALA A 341 4.82 10.14 -4.81
C ALA A 341 5.66 9.03 -4.15
N LEU A 342 6.57 8.39 -4.89
CA LEU A 342 7.46 7.36 -4.37
C LEU A 342 8.41 7.89 -3.28
N ALA A 343 8.82 9.15 -3.36
CA ALA A 343 9.60 9.79 -2.30
C ALA A 343 8.83 9.80 -0.96
N ARG A 344 7.49 9.84 -1.00
CA ARG A 344 6.61 9.87 0.17
C ARG A 344 6.14 8.47 0.58
N THR A 345 5.81 7.59 -0.37
CA THR A 345 5.27 6.24 -0.09
C THR A 345 6.33 5.19 0.23
N SER A 346 7.62 5.43 -0.05
CA SER A 346 8.72 4.48 0.21
C SER A 346 9.09 4.29 1.70
N GLY A 347 8.28 4.79 2.63
CA GLY A 347 8.42 4.55 4.08
C GLY A 347 9.41 5.46 4.80
N LYS A 348 9.81 6.58 4.19
CA LYS A 348 10.77 7.55 4.78
C LYS A 348 10.13 8.85 5.26
N SER A 349 8.91 9.13 4.85
CA SER A 349 8.18 10.34 5.21
C SER A 349 7.58 10.21 6.61
N PHE A 350 7.81 11.20 7.46
CA PHE A 350 7.19 11.24 8.79
C PHE A 350 5.68 11.43 8.68
N TRP A 351 5.21 12.33 7.82
CA TRP A 351 3.79 12.69 7.74
C TRP A 351 2.90 11.58 7.21
N THR A 352 3.40 10.76 6.27
CA THR A 352 2.67 9.56 5.82
C THR A 352 2.68 8.44 6.87
N ALA A 353 3.73 8.36 7.68
CA ALA A 353 3.79 7.45 8.82
C ALA A 353 2.79 7.86 9.92
N TYR A 354 2.72 9.16 10.21
CA TYR A 354 1.94 9.77 11.29
C TYR A 354 0.45 9.95 10.95
N ASP A 355 0.11 10.41 9.74
CA ASP A 355 -1.27 10.66 9.31
C ASP A 355 -1.67 9.73 8.16
N LEU A 356 -2.59 8.80 8.46
CA LEU A 356 -3.14 7.88 7.46
C LEU A 356 -3.78 8.62 6.29
N ARG A 357 -4.44 9.76 6.51
CA ARG A 357 -5.11 10.50 5.42
C ARG A 357 -4.11 10.93 4.36
N ARG A 358 -2.93 11.39 4.78
CA ARG A 358 -1.82 11.75 3.88
C ARG A 358 -1.25 10.52 3.18
N ARG A 359 -1.14 9.39 3.87
CA ARG A 359 -0.74 8.11 3.25
C ARG A 359 -1.70 7.67 2.15
N ILE A 360 -3.01 7.69 2.41
CA ILE A 360 -4.05 7.38 1.43
C ILE A 360 -3.95 8.32 0.23
N ALA A 361 -3.84 9.64 0.47
CA ALA A 361 -3.69 10.63 -0.59
C ALA A 361 -2.46 10.36 -1.48
N TRP A 362 -1.30 10.08 -0.87
CA TRP A 362 -0.07 9.77 -1.61
C TRP A 362 -0.14 8.45 -2.37
N ASN A 363 -0.75 7.41 -1.79
CA ASN A 363 -1.02 6.15 -2.49
C ASN A 363 -1.89 6.38 -3.73
N LEU A 364 -2.93 7.22 -3.63
CA LEU A 364 -3.77 7.57 -4.78
C LEU A 364 -3.00 8.31 -5.86
N VAL A 365 -2.13 9.27 -5.49
CA VAL A 365 -1.27 9.98 -6.46
C VAL A 365 -0.30 9.01 -7.13
N GLU A 366 0.31 8.08 -6.38
CA GLU A 366 1.21 7.07 -6.94
C GLU A 366 0.48 6.18 -7.95
N ARG A 367 -0.70 5.67 -7.61
CA ARG A 367 -1.51 4.82 -8.51
C ARG A 367 -1.97 5.59 -9.76
N ALA A 368 -2.36 6.86 -9.60
CA ALA A 368 -2.74 7.71 -10.72
C ALA A 368 -1.57 7.98 -11.66
N ALA A 369 -0.39 8.28 -11.09
CA ALA A 369 0.83 8.48 -11.86
C ALA A 369 1.27 7.19 -12.56
N GLN A 370 1.15 6.04 -11.89
CA GLN A 370 1.42 4.72 -12.48
C GLN A 370 0.51 4.45 -13.68
N LEU A 371 -0.80 4.66 -13.56
CA LEU A 371 -1.74 4.52 -14.68
C LEU A 371 -1.35 5.41 -15.86
N GLY A 372 -1.10 6.70 -15.61
CA GLY A 372 -0.69 7.63 -16.66
C GLY A 372 0.61 7.22 -17.36
N CYS A 373 1.60 6.74 -16.62
CA CYS A 373 2.83 6.19 -17.21
C CYS A 373 2.56 4.99 -18.13
N GLN A 374 1.70 4.06 -17.68
CA GLN A 374 1.35 2.88 -18.48
C GLN A 374 0.58 3.26 -19.75
N VAL A 375 -0.38 4.18 -19.67
CA VAL A 375 -1.11 4.67 -20.85
C VAL A 375 -0.17 5.32 -21.86
N LEU A 376 0.78 6.16 -21.43
CA LEU A 376 1.75 6.78 -22.34
C LEU A 376 2.70 5.74 -22.95
N ALA A 377 3.20 4.80 -22.15
CA ALA A 377 4.14 3.78 -22.62
C ALA A 377 3.51 2.83 -23.66
N HIS A 378 2.20 2.61 -23.57
CA HIS A 378 1.46 1.66 -24.40
C HIS A 378 0.41 2.35 -25.29
N GLY A 379 0.58 3.64 -25.59
CA GLY A 379 -0.21 4.35 -26.60
C GLY A 379 -0.01 3.73 -27.99
N GLY A 380 -1.07 3.61 -28.78
CA GLY A 380 -0.97 2.95 -30.08
C GLY A 380 -0.66 1.45 -29.99
N LEU A 381 -1.06 0.75 -28.91
CA LEU A 381 -0.75 -0.67 -28.65
C LEU A 381 -0.92 -1.58 -29.88
N LEU A 382 -1.99 -1.36 -30.66
CA LEU A 382 -2.34 -2.17 -31.83
C LEU A 382 -1.85 -1.56 -33.17
N THR A 383 -1.05 -0.51 -33.14
CA THR A 383 -0.48 0.11 -34.34
C THR A 383 0.43 -0.88 -35.07
N GLY A 384 0.18 -1.04 -36.37
CA GLY A 384 0.91 -1.99 -37.22
C GLY A 384 0.58 -3.46 -36.97
N CYS A 385 -0.44 -3.77 -36.15
CA CYS A 385 -0.86 -5.13 -35.88
C CYS A 385 -1.54 -5.77 -37.10
N THR A 386 -1.04 -6.93 -37.53
CA THR A 386 -1.49 -7.57 -38.78
C THR A 386 -2.45 -8.74 -38.58
N SER A 387 -2.54 -9.33 -37.38
CA SER A 387 -3.41 -10.49 -37.12
C SER A 387 -3.97 -10.50 -35.70
N LEU A 388 -5.05 -11.25 -35.47
CA LEU A 388 -5.62 -11.43 -34.13
C LEU A 388 -4.61 -12.02 -33.14
N ALA A 389 -3.73 -12.91 -33.61
CA ALA A 389 -2.69 -13.50 -32.77
C ALA A 389 -1.65 -12.47 -32.31
N ASP A 390 -1.25 -11.55 -33.19
CA ASP A 390 -0.36 -10.43 -32.83
C ASP A 390 -1.05 -9.50 -31.81
N ALA A 391 -2.34 -9.19 -32.00
CA ALA A 391 -3.08 -8.35 -31.05
C ALA A 391 -3.16 -8.97 -29.65
N VAL A 392 -3.45 -10.28 -29.58
CA VAL A 392 -3.46 -11.02 -28.31
C VAL A 392 -2.07 -11.05 -27.69
N ALA A 393 -1.02 -11.31 -28.48
CA ALA A 393 0.35 -11.34 -27.98
C ALA A 393 0.79 -9.98 -27.39
N ARG A 394 0.51 -8.87 -28.08
CA ARG A 394 0.83 -7.52 -27.59
C ARG A 394 0.07 -7.15 -26.32
N TYR A 395 -1.23 -7.48 -26.27
CA TYR A 395 -2.02 -7.24 -25.07
C TYR A 395 -1.55 -8.11 -23.89
N ALA A 396 -1.23 -9.38 -24.13
CA ALA A 396 -0.73 -10.30 -23.13
C ALA A 396 0.69 -9.99 -22.64
N ALA A 397 1.51 -9.34 -23.47
CA ALA A 397 2.85 -8.88 -23.09
C ALA A 397 2.79 -7.59 -22.25
N ASP A 398 2.00 -6.61 -22.71
CA ASP A 398 2.10 -5.24 -22.21
C ASP A 398 0.74 -4.57 -21.92
N GLY A 399 -0.26 -4.77 -22.79
CA GLY A 399 -1.56 -4.08 -22.68
C GLY A 399 -2.27 -4.30 -21.34
N TYR A 400 -2.14 -5.51 -20.78
CA TYR A 400 -2.70 -5.86 -19.48
C TYR A 400 -2.15 -5.01 -18.32
N LEU A 401 -0.96 -4.40 -18.46
CA LEU A 401 -0.36 -3.54 -17.41
C LEU A 401 -1.13 -2.24 -17.23
N VAL A 402 -1.67 -1.67 -18.31
CA VAL A 402 -2.54 -0.48 -18.27
C VAL A 402 -3.81 -0.80 -17.50
N ASP A 403 -4.41 -1.94 -17.84
CA ASP A 403 -5.64 -2.42 -17.24
C ASP A 403 -5.50 -2.78 -15.76
N ARG A 404 -4.36 -3.38 -15.38
CA ARG A 404 -3.98 -3.62 -13.98
C ARG A 404 -3.86 -2.30 -13.21
N ALA A 405 -3.14 -1.34 -13.77
CA ALA A 405 -2.96 -0.02 -13.15
C ALA A 405 -4.29 0.71 -12.97
N HIS A 406 -5.20 0.60 -13.95
CA HIS A 406 -6.54 1.16 -13.87
C HIS A 406 -7.36 0.50 -12.74
N ARG A 407 -7.45 -0.83 -12.70
CA ARG A 407 -8.18 -1.52 -11.61
C ARG A 407 -7.61 -1.17 -10.24
N GLN A 408 -6.28 -1.15 -10.10
CA GLN A 408 -5.62 -0.82 -8.82
C GLN A 408 -5.90 0.63 -8.39
N LEU A 409 -5.97 1.57 -9.33
CA LEU A 409 -6.38 2.93 -9.04
C LEU A 409 -7.85 2.96 -8.57
N GLU A 410 -8.75 2.31 -9.31
CA GLU A 410 -10.17 2.30 -8.96
C GLU A 410 -10.46 1.61 -7.62
N GLN A 411 -9.68 0.58 -7.27
CA GLN A 411 -9.70 -0.01 -5.92
C GLN A 411 -9.23 0.97 -4.85
N ALA A 412 -8.11 1.67 -5.07
CA ALA A 412 -7.61 2.67 -4.11
C ALA A 412 -8.60 3.84 -3.93
N ARG A 413 -9.38 4.17 -4.96
CA ARG A 413 -10.38 5.26 -4.91
C ARG A 413 -11.53 4.98 -3.95
N GLU A 414 -11.76 3.74 -3.53
CA GLU A 414 -12.74 3.42 -2.49
C GLU A 414 -12.38 4.07 -1.14
N GLU A 415 -11.11 4.43 -0.93
CA GLU A 415 -10.63 5.14 0.27
C GLU A 415 -10.88 6.66 0.21
N LEU A 416 -11.27 7.23 -0.95
CA LEU A 416 -11.49 8.67 -1.11
C LEU A 416 -12.48 9.32 -0.12
N PRO A 417 -13.60 8.69 0.28
CA PRO A 417 -14.51 9.26 1.28
C PRO A 417 -13.86 9.47 2.66
N GLN A 418 -12.71 8.84 2.92
CA GLN A 418 -11.98 8.92 4.18
C GLN A 418 -11.00 10.12 4.19
N LEU A 419 -10.83 10.80 3.05
CA LEU A 419 -9.95 11.94 2.92
C LEU A 419 -10.65 13.23 3.36
N ASP A 420 -10.27 13.70 4.54
CA ASP A 420 -10.55 15.06 5.02
C ASP A 420 -9.23 15.83 5.09
N LEU A 421 -8.75 16.23 3.91
CA LEU A 421 -7.54 17.04 3.70
C LEU A 421 -7.88 18.22 2.78
N PRO A 422 -7.23 19.39 2.92
CA PRO A 422 -7.45 20.54 2.04
C PRO A 422 -7.32 20.22 0.54
N GLU A 423 -6.41 19.31 0.17
CA GLU A 423 -6.12 18.91 -1.21
C GLU A 423 -7.10 17.87 -1.77
N ALA A 424 -8.02 17.34 -0.95
CA ALA A 424 -8.86 16.20 -1.33
C ALA A 424 -9.73 16.48 -2.57
N SER A 425 -10.28 17.69 -2.69
CA SER A 425 -11.07 18.09 -3.87
C SER A 425 -10.22 18.17 -5.14
N LEU A 426 -8.99 18.68 -5.03
CA LEU A 426 -8.06 18.77 -6.15
C LEU A 426 -7.61 17.38 -6.59
N LEU A 427 -7.22 16.52 -5.63
CA LEU A 427 -6.89 15.13 -5.89
C LEU A 427 -8.03 14.42 -6.63
N ARG A 428 -9.27 14.51 -6.12
CA ARG A 428 -10.44 13.91 -6.78
C ARG A 428 -10.59 14.36 -8.23
N ALA A 429 -10.46 15.66 -8.50
CA ALA A 429 -10.52 16.19 -9.86
C ALA A 429 -9.40 15.63 -10.77
N ARG A 430 -8.17 15.45 -10.26
CA ARG A 430 -7.08 14.80 -11.02
C ARG A 430 -7.38 13.34 -11.30
N LEU A 431 -7.91 12.61 -10.32
CA LEU A 431 -8.29 11.21 -10.50
C LEU A 431 -9.41 11.07 -11.55
N ASP A 432 -10.39 11.98 -11.58
CA ASP A 432 -11.45 12.00 -12.61
C ASP A 432 -10.90 12.28 -14.02
N GLN A 433 -9.89 13.14 -14.14
CA GLN A 433 -9.19 13.36 -15.42
C GLN A 433 -8.47 12.08 -15.89
N LEU A 434 -7.82 11.35 -14.98
CA LEU A 434 -7.12 10.10 -15.31
C LEU A 434 -8.06 9.00 -15.82
N ARG A 435 -9.31 8.94 -15.35
CA ARG A 435 -10.35 8.07 -15.92
C ARG A 435 -10.60 8.38 -17.40
N GLY A 436 -10.62 9.66 -17.77
CA GLY A 436 -10.71 10.09 -19.17
C GLY A 436 -9.51 9.65 -20.02
N VAL A 437 -8.30 9.72 -19.46
CA VAL A 437 -7.07 9.25 -20.11
C VAL A 437 -7.10 7.75 -20.37
N TYR A 438 -7.47 6.94 -19.37
CA TYR A 438 -7.63 5.50 -19.54
C TYR A 438 -8.74 5.15 -20.54
N ARG A 439 -9.90 5.82 -20.48
CA ARG A 439 -11.00 5.61 -21.44
C ARG A 439 -10.53 5.83 -22.87
N GLY A 440 -9.82 6.93 -23.14
CA GLY A 440 -9.31 7.22 -24.48
C GLY A 440 -8.44 6.09 -25.02
N TRP A 441 -7.52 5.59 -24.19
CA TRP A 441 -6.68 4.44 -24.53
C TRP A 441 -7.49 3.16 -24.76
N ALA A 442 -8.42 2.84 -23.86
CA ALA A 442 -9.22 1.62 -23.96
C ALA A 442 -10.18 1.63 -25.17
N ASP A 443 -10.74 2.80 -25.51
CA ASP A 443 -11.54 2.99 -26.74
C ASP A 443 -10.70 2.83 -28.01
N GLU A 444 -9.49 3.39 -28.05
CA GLU A 444 -8.57 3.24 -29.17
C GLU A 444 -8.24 1.76 -29.41
N VAL A 445 -7.90 1.04 -28.33
CA VAL A 445 -7.59 -0.40 -28.37
C VAL A 445 -8.80 -1.22 -28.80
N ALA A 446 -9.99 -0.95 -28.26
CA ALA A 446 -11.22 -1.65 -28.62
C ALA A 446 -11.57 -1.45 -30.10
N ARG A 447 -11.49 -0.20 -30.60
CA ARG A 447 -11.78 0.11 -32.02
C ARG A 447 -10.74 -0.52 -32.94
N GLY A 448 -9.46 -0.45 -32.59
CA GLY A 448 -8.38 -1.08 -33.34
C GLY A 448 -8.55 -2.59 -33.44
N PHE A 449 -8.92 -3.25 -32.35
CA PHE A 449 -9.20 -4.68 -32.34
C PHE A 449 -10.45 -5.05 -33.14
N ASN A 450 -11.52 -4.26 -33.06
CA ASN A 450 -12.72 -4.45 -33.88
C ASN A 450 -12.44 -4.28 -35.39
N LEU A 451 -11.62 -3.30 -35.76
CA LEU A 451 -11.17 -3.13 -37.15
C LEU A 451 -10.38 -4.36 -37.64
N LEU A 452 -9.54 -4.91 -36.77
CA LEU A 452 -8.80 -6.14 -37.05
C LEU A 452 -9.73 -7.35 -37.21
N CYS A 453 -10.74 -7.51 -36.35
CA CYS A 453 -11.76 -8.56 -36.50
C CYS A 453 -12.55 -8.43 -37.80
N ARG A 454 -12.88 -7.22 -38.25
CA ARG A 454 -13.55 -7.03 -39.56
C ARG A 454 -12.69 -7.50 -40.73
N ARG A 455 -11.36 -7.38 -40.62
CA ARG A 455 -10.42 -7.79 -41.69
C ARG A 455 -10.14 -9.29 -41.66
N GLU A 456 -9.84 -9.84 -40.48
CA GLU A 456 -9.35 -11.22 -40.31
C GLU A 456 -10.48 -12.22 -40.02
N GLY A 457 -11.66 -11.74 -39.65
CA GLY A 457 -12.75 -12.54 -39.07
C GLY A 457 -12.83 -12.40 -37.55
N PHE A 458 -13.98 -12.70 -36.97
CA PHE A 458 -14.21 -12.61 -35.52
C PHE A 458 -13.84 -13.89 -34.77
N LEU A 459 -13.86 -15.03 -35.46
CA LEU A 459 -13.40 -16.31 -34.95
C LEU A 459 -11.87 -16.40 -35.10
N PRO A 460 -11.09 -16.54 -34.01
CA PRO A 460 -9.65 -16.62 -34.10
C PRO A 460 -9.16 -18.00 -34.57
N PRO A 461 -7.87 -18.15 -34.89
CA PRO A 461 -7.26 -19.45 -35.13
C PRO A 461 -7.48 -20.41 -33.96
N ALA A 462 -7.58 -21.72 -34.23
CA ALA A 462 -7.92 -22.76 -33.25
C ALA A 462 -7.09 -22.70 -31.95
N ALA A 463 -5.80 -22.41 -32.04
CA ALA A 463 -4.87 -22.29 -30.90
C ALA A 463 -5.18 -21.10 -29.96
N LEU A 464 -6.08 -20.19 -30.34
CA LEU A 464 -6.54 -19.07 -29.52
C LEU A 464 -8.02 -19.18 -29.16
N GLN A 465 -8.76 -20.15 -29.69
CA GLN A 465 -10.18 -20.30 -29.38
C GLN A 465 -10.38 -20.82 -27.94
N GLN A 466 -11.38 -20.27 -27.25
CA GLN A 466 -11.79 -20.78 -25.95
C GLN A 466 -12.38 -22.19 -26.04
N ARG A 467 -13.16 -22.50 -27.09
CA ARG A 467 -13.81 -23.80 -27.28
C ARG A 467 -12.86 -25.01 -27.37
N THR A 468 -11.57 -24.78 -27.69
CA THR A 468 -10.56 -25.83 -27.80
C THR A 468 -9.75 -26.02 -26.52
N LEU A 469 -9.88 -25.13 -25.54
CA LEU A 469 -9.07 -25.10 -24.32
C LEU A 469 -9.14 -26.43 -23.55
N PHE A 470 -10.34 -26.99 -23.40
CA PHE A 470 -10.50 -28.24 -22.66
C PHE A 470 -9.68 -29.38 -23.28
N ASP A 471 -9.80 -29.58 -24.60
CA ASP A 471 -9.11 -30.65 -25.31
C ASP A 471 -7.60 -30.39 -25.46
N GLU A 472 -7.18 -29.13 -25.63
CA GLU A 472 -5.77 -28.78 -25.86
C GLU A 472 -4.95 -28.60 -24.57
N VAL A 473 -5.59 -28.25 -23.44
CA VAL A 473 -4.90 -27.91 -22.18
C VAL A 473 -5.28 -28.86 -21.06
N VAL A 474 -6.59 -29.09 -20.84
CA VAL A 474 -7.05 -29.87 -19.68
C VAL A 474 -6.86 -31.38 -19.90
N VAL A 475 -7.23 -31.89 -21.08
CA VAL A 475 -7.08 -33.33 -21.40
C VAL A 475 -5.62 -33.80 -21.28
N PRO A 476 -4.61 -33.10 -21.84
CA PRO A 476 -3.21 -33.47 -21.64
C PRO A 476 -2.77 -33.42 -20.17
N ALA A 477 -3.23 -32.44 -19.39
CA ALA A 477 -2.90 -32.34 -17.97
C ALA A 477 -3.47 -33.54 -17.17
N VAL A 478 -4.72 -33.91 -17.44
CA VAL A 478 -5.42 -35.06 -16.82
C VAL A 478 -4.82 -36.41 -17.24
N ALA A 479 -4.17 -36.48 -18.39
CA ALA A 479 -3.45 -37.68 -18.84
C ALA A 479 -2.21 -37.97 -17.98
N GLU A 480 -1.57 -36.95 -17.44
CA GLU A 480 -0.35 -37.08 -16.64
C GLU A 480 -0.60 -37.22 -15.13
N ASP A 481 -1.44 -36.36 -14.55
CA ASP A 481 -1.71 -36.36 -13.11
C ASP A 481 -3.15 -35.88 -12.80
N LEU A 482 -3.59 -36.11 -11.56
CA LEU A 482 -4.83 -35.51 -11.03
C LEU A 482 -4.77 -33.99 -11.20
N THR A 483 -5.75 -33.46 -11.94
CA THR A 483 -5.81 -32.06 -12.35
C THR A 483 -7.02 -31.35 -11.77
N ALA A 484 -6.83 -30.19 -11.16
CA ALA A 484 -7.93 -29.28 -10.81
C ALA A 484 -8.14 -28.26 -11.93
N TYR A 485 -9.37 -28.17 -12.43
CA TYR A 485 -9.78 -27.26 -13.47
C TYR A 485 -10.69 -26.18 -12.89
N PHE A 486 -10.14 -24.97 -12.73
CA PHE A 486 -10.82 -23.80 -12.19
C PHE A 486 -11.46 -23.01 -13.34
N MET A 487 -12.78 -22.93 -13.32
CA MET A 487 -13.58 -22.08 -14.20
C MET A 487 -14.00 -20.84 -13.40
N VAL A 488 -13.37 -19.71 -13.69
CA VAL A 488 -13.60 -18.44 -12.97
C VAL A 488 -14.52 -17.54 -13.79
N ASP A 489 -15.63 -17.14 -13.20
CA ASP A 489 -16.63 -16.25 -13.80
C ASP A 489 -16.12 -14.82 -13.77
N ALA A 490 -15.89 -14.27 -14.97
CA ALA A 490 -15.38 -12.93 -15.21
C ALA A 490 -13.95 -12.65 -14.69
N LEU A 491 -12.94 -13.42 -15.12
CA LEU A 491 -11.53 -13.17 -14.77
C LEU A 491 -10.75 -12.54 -15.94
N ARG A 492 -10.35 -11.26 -15.78
CA ARG A 492 -9.52 -10.56 -16.76
C ARG A 492 -8.11 -11.16 -16.85
N PHE A 493 -7.49 -11.05 -18.04
CA PHE A 493 -6.11 -11.49 -18.24
C PHE A 493 -5.13 -10.94 -17.20
N GLU A 494 -5.19 -9.63 -16.90
CA GLU A 494 -4.31 -8.99 -15.90
C GLU A 494 -4.44 -9.59 -14.50
N MET A 495 -5.65 -9.99 -14.11
CA MET A 495 -5.91 -10.65 -12.83
C MET A 495 -5.36 -12.08 -12.83
N GLY A 496 -5.44 -12.78 -13.96
CA GLY A 496 -4.80 -14.08 -14.15
C GLY A 496 -3.27 -14.01 -14.06
N VAL A 497 -2.66 -12.94 -14.59
CA VAL A 497 -1.22 -12.67 -14.41
C VAL A 497 -0.89 -12.41 -12.94
N GLN A 498 -1.68 -11.59 -12.24
CA GLN A 498 -1.50 -11.35 -10.80
C GLN A 498 -1.62 -12.66 -9.97
N LEU A 499 -2.60 -13.51 -10.29
CA LEU A 499 -2.73 -14.82 -9.66
C LEU A 499 -1.46 -15.66 -9.88
N ALA A 500 -0.96 -15.72 -11.12
CA ALA A 500 0.24 -16.47 -11.47
C ALA A 500 1.50 -15.95 -10.76
N GLU A 501 1.67 -14.63 -10.64
CA GLU A 501 2.75 -14.00 -9.86
C GLU A 501 2.72 -14.51 -8.41
N GLY A 502 1.56 -14.46 -7.75
CA GLY A 502 1.41 -14.94 -6.38
C GLY A 502 1.60 -16.46 -6.22
N LEU A 503 1.37 -17.25 -7.27
CA LEU A 503 1.64 -18.69 -7.26
C LEU A 503 3.14 -19.01 -7.43
N ARG A 504 3.87 -18.23 -8.24
CA ARG A 504 5.33 -18.41 -8.48
C ARG A 504 6.18 -18.16 -7.25
N GLU A 505 5.70 -17.35 -6.31
CA GLU A 505 6.37 -17.12 -5.02
C GLU A 505 6.59 -18.44 -4.25
N THR A 506 5.73 -19.44 -4.49
CA THR A 506 5.89 -20.79 -3.96
C THR A 506 6.91 -21.56 -4.83
N ARG A 507 8.18 -21.58 -4.42
CA ARG A 507 9.36 -22.11 -5.14
C ARG A 507 9.30 -23.57 -5.65
N THR A 508 8.17 -24.26 -5.54
CA THR A 508 7.96 -25.67 -5.89
C THR A 508 7.02 -25.89 -7.09
N ALA A 509 6.52 -24.82 -7.70
CA ALA A 509 5.56 -24.87 -8.79
C ALA A 509 6.13 -24.26 -10.09
N ASP A 510 5.90 -24.95 -11.21
CA ASP A 510 6.09 -24.38 -12.55
C ASP A 510 4.78 -23.72 -12.99
N VAL A 511 4.80 -22.41 -13.24
CA VAL A 511 3.60 -21.60 -13.49
C VAL A 511 3.75 -20.81 -14.79
N THR A 512 2.92 -21.15 -15.77
CA THR A 512 2.86 -20.48 -17.07
C THR A 512 1.50 -19.81 -17.26
N VAL A 513 1.51 -18.68 -17.96
CA VAL A 513 0.29 -17.94 -18.34
C VAL A 513 0.26 -17.86 -19.85
N SER A 514 -0.86 -18.28 -20.43
CA SER A 514 -1.16 -18.10 -21.85
C SER A 514 -2.53 -17.46 -22.00
N ALA A 515 -2.92 -17.10 -23.22
CA ALA A 515 -4.16 -16.40 -23.51
C ALA A 515 -5.04 -17.20 -24.47
N ARG A 516 -6.36 -17.11 -24.28
CA ARG A 516 -7.38 -17.47 -25.28
C ARG A 516 -8.31 -16.27 -25.50
N LEU A 517 -9.06 -16.30 -26.59
CA LEU A 517 -10.17 -15.39 -26.81
C LEU A 517 -11.48 -16.08 -26.43
N ALA A 518 -12.22 -15.45 -25.53
CA ALA A 518 -13.57 -15.83 -25.17
C ALA A 518 -14.48 -15.84 -26.40
N GLU A 519 -15.43 -16.78 -26.39
CA GLU A 519 -16.50 -16.91 -27.37
C GLU A 519 -17.43 -15.69 -27.34
N LEU A 520 -18.03 -15.38 -28.49
CA LEU A 520 -18.93 -14.24 -28.66
C LEU A 520 -20.40 -14.67 -28.61
N PRO A 521 -21.30 -13.86 -28.02
CA PRO A 521 -21.02 -12.71 -27.14
C PRO A 521 -20.30 -13.15 -25.85
N THR A 522 -19.44 -12.29 -25.27
CA THR A 522 -18.67 -12.60 -24.04
C THR A 522 -19.54 -12.54 -22.77
N ILE A 523 -20.51 -13.44 -22.68
CA ILE A 523 -21.43 -13.59 -21.56
C ILE A 523 -21.26 -14.98 -20.93
N THR A 524 -21.64 -15.10 -19.66
CA THR A 524 -21.48 -16.33 -18.88
C THR A 524 -22.11 -17.54 -19.55
N GLU A 525 -23.33 -17.41 -20.11
CA GLU A 525 -24.05 -18.52 -20.76
C GLU A 525 -23.34 -19.05 -22.02
N VAL A 526 -22.49 -18.24 -22.63
CA VAL A 526 -21.66 -18.63 -23.78
C VAL A 526 -20.31 -19.13 -23.30
N GLY A 527 -19.57 -18.30 -22.57
CA GLY A 527 -18.20 -18.60 -22.18
C GLY A 527 -18.09 -19.83 -21.28
N MET A 528 -18.92 -19.95 -20.23
CA MET A 528 -18.85 -21.10 -19.31
C MET A 528 -19.15 -22.41 -20.02
N ASN A 529 -20.11 -22.41 -20.94
CA ASN A 529 -20.49 -23.61 -21.68
C ASN A 529 -19.45 -23.97 -22.75
N ALA A 530 -18.74 -23.00 -23.32
CA ALA A 530 -17.61 -23.23 -24.24
C ALA A 530 -16.36 -23.81 -23.54
N LEU A 531 -16.24 -23.66 -22.22
CA LEU A 531 -15.16 -24.27 -21.42
C LEU A 531 -15.34 -25.78 -21.17
N ALA A 532 -16.50 -26.34 -21.52
CA ALA A 532 -16.77 -27.77 -21.54
C ALA A 532 -16.48 -28.37 -22.93
N PRO A 533 -16.30 -29.69 -23.07
CA PRO A 533 -16.00 -30.35 -24.35
C PRO A 533 -17.25 -30.43 -25.25
N VAL A 534 -17.65 -29.28 -25.80
CA VAL A 534 -18.82 -29.13 -26.67
C VAL A 534 -18.46 -28.90 -28.15
N VAL A 535 -17.18 -28.66 -28.44
CA VAL A 535 -16.70 -28.46 -29.82
C VAL A 535 -16.65 -29.79 -30.58
N ARG A 536 -17.12 -29.77 -31.84
CA ARG A 536 -17.01 -30.91 -32.75
C ARG A 536 -16.56 -30.45 -34.12
N ALA A 537 -15.44 -31.00 -34.60
CA ALA A 537 -14.85 -30.63 -35.89
C ALA A 537 -14.65 -29.10 -36.05
N GLY A 538 -14.25 -28.41 -34.96
CA GLY A 538 -14.03 -26.97 -34.92
C GLY A 538 -15.28 -26.10 -34.67
N LYS A 539 -16.47 -26.71 -34.69
CA LYS A 539 -17.75 -25.98 -34.65
C LYS A 539 -18.50 -26.17 -33.34
N LEU A 540 -19.38 -25.22 -33.02
CA LEU A 540 -20.29 -25.29 -31.88
C LEU A 540 -21.74 -25.39 -32.35
N THR A 541 -22.46 -26.42 -31.93
CA THR A 541 -23.89 -26.52 -32.20
C THR A 541 -24.67 -25.80 -31.11
N VAL A 542 -25.37 -24.72 -31.46
CA VAL A 542 -26.00 -23.78 -30.54
C VAL A 542 -27.48 -24.10 -30.36
N ASP A 543 -27.95 -24.10 -29.11
CA ASP A 543 -29.39 -24.12 -28.82
C ASP A 543 -29.88 -22.66 -28.71
N TYR A 544 -30.48 -22.14 -29.78
CA TYR A 544 -30.93 -20.74 -29.88
C TYR A 544 -32.45 -20.66 -29.93
N LYS A 545 -33.05 -19.89 -29.00
CA LYS A 545 -34.51 -19.71 -28.93
C LYS A 545 -34.89 -18.35 -28.36
N GLY A 546 -35.80 -17.65 -29.04
CA GLY A 546 -36.38 -16.39 -28.56
C GLY A 546 -35.32 -15.31 -28.33
N ASP A 547 -34.42 -15.14 -29.29
CA ASP A 547 -33.31 -14.19 -29.25
C ASP A 547 -32.33 -14.38 -28.08
N LYS A 548 -32.19 -15.64 -27.66
CA LYS A 548 -31.27 -16.04 -26.59
C LYS A 548 -30.52 -17.31 -26.96
N ILE A 549 -29.24 -17.32 -26.62
CA ILE A 549 -28.42 -18.52 -26.62
C ILE A 549 -28.68 -19.25 -25.30
N LEU A 550 -29.20 -20.47 -25.37
CA LEU A 550 -29.51 -21.28 -24.19
C LEU A 550 -28.35 -22.18 -23.78
N GLY A 551 -27.40 -22.45 -24.68
CA GLY A 551 -26.24 -23.31 -24.44
C GLY A 551 -25.75 -23.99 -25.71
N PHE A 552 -24.92 -25.02 -25.57
CA PHE A 552 -24.37 -25.79 -26.68
C PHE A 552 -24.75 -27.27 -26.62
N ARG A 553 -24.66 -27.98 -27.73
CA ARG A 553 -24.89 -29.43 -27.81
C ARG A 553 -23.57 -30.20 -27.77
N ALA A 554 -23.48 -31.20 -26.90
CA ALA A 554 -22.45 -32.21 -26.86
C ALA A 554 -23.09 -33.58 -27.16
N GLY A 555 -23.20 -33.91 -28.46
CA GLY A 555 -24.08 -35.01 -28.90
C GLY A 555 -25.54 -34.66 -28.60
N GLU A 556 -26.26 -35.55 -27.92
CA GLU A 556 -27.65 -35.32 -27.51
C GLU A 556 -27.78 -34.41 -26.27
N LEU A 557 -26.71 -34.26 -25.48
CA LEU A 557 -26.71 -33.46 -24.25
C LEU A 557 -26.71 -31.97 -24.59
N ARG A 558 -27.64 -31.22 -23.99
CA ARG A 558 -27.55 -29.75 -23.94
C ARG A 558 -26.72 -29.37 -22.73
N VAL A 559 -25.69 -28.56 -22.95
CA VAL A 559 -24.80 -28.00 -21.93
C VAL A 559 -25.20 -26.55 -21.72
N ASP A 560 -26.00 -26.30 -20.68
CA ASP A 560 -26.49 -24.98 -20.29
C ASP A 560 -26.18 -24.64 -18.82
N GLY A 561 -25.92 -25.64 -17.96
CA GLY A 561 -25.66 -25.46 -16.54
C GLY A 561 -24.41 -26.18 -15.99
N PRO A 562 -24.06 -25.92 -14.72
CA PRO A 562 -22.87 -26.50 -14.07
C PRO A 562 -22.84 -28.03 -14.07
N ASP A 563 -23.99 -28.69 -13.90
CA ASP A 563 -24.07 -30.15 -13.83
C ASP A 563 -23.95 -30.80 -15.22
N ASP A 564 -24.46 -30.15 -16.27
CA ASP A 564 -24.28 -30.60 -17.66
C ASP A 564 -22.85 -30.41 -18.14
N ARG A 565 -22.19 -29.30 -17.77
CA ARG A 565 -20.76 -29.10 -18.01
C ARG A 565 -19.93 -30.20 -17.35
N ARG A 566 -20.19 -30.48 -16.07
CA ARG A 566 -19.53 -31.58 -15.34
C ARG A 566 -19.77 -32.93 -16.03
N ARG A 567 -20.98 -33.19 -16.51
CA ARG A 567 -21.32 -34.43 -17.24
C ARG A 567 -20.57 -34.53 -18.56
N ALA A 568 -20.54 -33.46 -19.37
CA ALA A 568 -19.79 -33.44 -20.63
C ALA A 568 -18.28 -33.70 -20.39
N ILE A 569 -17.70 -33.07 -19.37
CA ILE A 569 -16.30 -33.30 -18.95
C ILE A 569 -16.08 -34.74 -18.51
N HIS A 570 -16.93 -35.27 -17.64
CA HIS A 570 -16.89 -36.66 -17.18
C HIS A 570 -16.91 -37.64 -18.35
N ASP A 571 -17.85 -37.48 -19.27
CA ASP A 571 -18.03 -38.37 -20.42
C ASP A 571 -16.82 -38.29 -21.37
N ARG A 572 -16.30 -37.07 -21.61
CA ARG A 572 -15.10 -36.84 -22.43
C ARG A 572 -13.83 -37.46 -21.86
N LEU A 573 -13.72 -37.56 -20.53
CA LEU A 573 -12.60 -38.16 -19.82
C LEU A 573 -12.71 -39.68 -19.64
N GLY A 574 -13.74 -40.32 -20.22
CA GLY A 574 -13.92 -41.78 -20.20
C GLY A 574 -14.79 -42.31 -19.07
N GLY A 575 -15.52 -41.45 -18.36
CA GLY A 575 -16.49 -41.85 -17.33
C GLY A 575 -15.90 -42.09 -15.94
N ASP A 576 -14.67 -41.64 -15.67
CA ASP A 576 -14.08 -41.65 -14.34
C ASP A 576 -14.71 -40.57 -13.43
N ALA A 577 -14.55 -40.69 -12.11
CA ALA A 577 -15.10 -39.72 -11.18
C ALA A 577 -14.59 -38.29 -11.49
N CYS A 578 -15.52 -37.35 -11.67
CA CYS A 578 -15.21 -35.94 -11.89
C CYS A 578 -16.05 -35.08 -10.94
N PRO A 579 -15.58 -34.90 -9.69
CA PRO A 579 -16.28 -34.05 -8.72
C PRO A 579 -16.39 -32.61 -9.20
N ARG A 580 -17.52 -31.98 -8.88
CA ARG A 580 -17.74 -30.54 -9.02
C ARG A 580 -17.75 -29.94 -7.62
N LEU A 581 -16.93 -28.92 -7.39
CA LEU A 581 -16.87 -28.16 -6.15
C LEU A 581 -17.00 -26.67 -6.46
N SER A 582 -17.58 -25.89 -5.55
CA SER A 582 -17.42 -24.44 -5.56
C SER A 582 -16.07 -24.05 -4.91
N LEU A 583 -15.61 -22.84 -5.18
CA LEU A 583 -14.42 -22.29 -4.51
C LEU A 583 -14.58 -22.30 -2.98
N GLU A 584 -15.77 -21.96 -2.49
CA GLU A 584 -16.11 -21.95 -1.08
C GLU A 584 -16.05 -23.36 -0.46
N GLU A 585 -16.60 -24.36 -1.14
CA GLU A 585 -16.55 -25.76 -0.68
C GLU A 585 -15.12 -26.29 -0.57
N VAL A 586 -14.22 -25.88 -1.46
CA VAL A 586 -12.80 -26.23 -1.36
C VAL A 586 -12.17 -25.55 -0.13
N GLY A 587 -12.44 -24.27 0.08
CA GLY A 587 -11.91 -23.50 1.21
C GLY A 587 -12.38 -23.99 2.59
N GLN A 588 -13.58 -24.57 2.67
CA GLN A 588 -14.16 -25.10 3.91
C GLN A 588 -13.70 -26.52 4.27
N ARG A 589 -13.02 -27.23 3.35
CA ARG A 589 -12.57 -28.61 3.58
C ARG A 589 -11.07 -28.66 3.88
N ASP A 590 -10.69 -29.60 4.74
CA ASP A 590 -9.28 -29.93 4.92
C ASP A 590 -8.76 -30.85 3.79
N ALA A 591 -7.43 -30.93 3.68
CA ALA A 591 -6.75 -31.73 2.67
C ALA A 591 -7.07 -33.23 2.76
N THR A 592 -7.40 -33.76 3.93
CA THR A 592 -7.71 -35.20 4.13
C THR A 592 -9.09 -35.54 3.58
N SER A 593 -10.09 -34.71 3.90
CA SER A 593 -11.45 -34.81 3.37
C SER A 593 -11.46 -34.66 1.86
N LEU A 594 -10.73 -33.69 1.31
CA LEU A 594 -10.58 -33.53 -0.14
C LEU A 594 -9.88 -34.73 -0.78
N ARG A 595 -8.79 -35.23 -0.20
CA ARG A 595 -8.11 -36.43 -0.71
C ARG A 595 -9.06 -37.63 -0.79
N LYS A 596 -9.93 -37.82 0.20
CA LYS A 596 -10.96 -38.87 0.18
C LYS A 596 -11.98 -38.63 -0.92
N ALA A 597 -12.45 -37.39 -1.10
CA ALA A 597 -13.40 -37.03 -2.15
C ALA A 597 -12.81 -37.21 -3.58
N LEU A 598 -11.50 -37.07 -3.72
CA LEU A 598 -10.77 -37.15 -4.99
C LEU A 598 -10.15 -38.52 -5.29
N ALA A 599 -10.32 -39.52 -4.42
CA ALA A 599 -9.55 -40.77 -4.47
C ALA A 599 -9.66 -41.59 -5.78
N ARG A 600 -10.75 -41.42 -6.53
CA ARG A 600 -10.98 -42.06 -7.84
C ARG A 600 -11.07 -41.07 -8.99
N ALA A 601 -10.81 -39.80 -8.71
CA ALA A 601 -10.95 -38.74 -9.70
C ALA A 601 -9.66 -38.59 -10.50
N ARG A 602 -9.79 -38.28 -11.79
CA ARG A 602 -8.68 -37.82 -12.63
C ARG A 602 -8.71 -36.31 -12.82
N ALA A 603 -9.89 -35.72 -12.68
CA ALA A 603 -10.09 -34.28 -12.71
C ALA A 603 -11.07 -33.86 -11.61
N VAL A 604 -10.92 -32.63 -11.11
CA VAL A 604 -11.92 -31.94 -10.30
C VAL A 604 -12.23 -30.60 -10.93
N VAL A 605 -13.50 -30.29 -11.11
CA VAL A 605 -13.96 -29.00 -11.62
C VAL A 605 -14.27 -28.10 -10.44
N VAL A 606 -13.64 -26.94 -10.39
CA VAL A 606 -13.88 -25.91 -9.37
C VAL A 606 -14.52 -24.70 -10.04
N HIS A 607 -15.74 -24.36 -9.65
CA HIS A 607 -16.44 -23.18 -10.15
C HIS A 607 -16.24 -22.00 -9.20
N CYS A 608 -15.94 -20.82 -9.75
CA CYS A 608 -15.68 -19.61 -8.99
C CYS A 608 -16.53 -18.46 -9.54
N GLU A 609 -17.59 -18.09 -8.82
CA GLU A 609 -18.58 -17.10 -9.29
C GLU A 609 -18.46 -15.74 -8.57
N GLY A 610 -17.43 -15.58 -7.72
CA GLY A 610 -17.34 -14.46 -6.78
C GLY A 610 -17.13 -13.10 -7.45
N ILE A 611 -16.31 -13.04 -8.51
CA ILE A 611 -15.97 -11.78 -9.21
C ILE A 611 -17.20 -11.25 -9.94
N ASP A 612 -17.81 -12.04 -10.82
CA ASP A 612 -19.01 -11.62 -11.56
C ASP A 612 -20.17 -11.25 -10.64
N LYS A 613 -20.49 -12.08 -9.64
CA LYS A 613 -21.55 -11.77 -8.66
C LYS A 613 -21.29 -10.46 -7.90
N ALA A 614 -20.04 -10.17 -7.54
CA ALA A 614 -19.68 -8.92 -6.87
C ALA A 614 -19.80 -7.72 -7.80
N GLY A 615 -19.34 -7.86 -9.04
CA GLY A 615 -19.46 -6.84 -10.10
C GLY A 615 -20.91 -6.50 -10.42
N GLU A 616 -21.75 -7.50 -10.67
CA GLU A 616 -23.17 -7.31 -10.99
C GLU A 616 -23.98 -6.75 -9.81
N LYS A 617 -23.60 -7.03 -8.56
CA LYS A 617 -24.24 -6.47 -7.37
C LYS A 617 -23.69 -5.11 -6.95
N GLY A 618 -22.56 -4.66 -7.49
CA GLY A 618 -21.91 -3.41 -7.11
C GLY A 618 -21.37 -3.40 -5.67
N VAL A 619 -20.85 -4.54 -5.20
CA VAL A 619 -20.39 -4.73 -3.80
C VAL A 619 -18.99 -4.10 -3.55
N GLY A 620 -18.40 -3.47 -4.58
CA GLY A 620 -17.08 -2.85 -4.53
C GLY A 620 -15.97 -3.73 -5.12
N LEU A 621 -14.90 -3.09 -5.59
CA LEU A 621 -13.75 -3.72 -6.24
C LEU A 621 -12.77 -4.36 -5.25
N ALA A 622 -12.88 -4.05 -3.96
CA ALA A 622 -12.13 -4.74 -2.89
C ALA A 622 -12.37 -6.26 -2.87
N VAL A 623 -13.56 -6.73 -3.30
CA VAL A 623 -13.89 -8.16 -3.34
C VAL A 623 -12.99 -8.92 -4.33
N PHE A 624 -12.52 -8.28 -5.40
CA PHE A 624 -11.74 -8.95 -6.43
C PHE A 624 -10.40 -9.50 -5.90
N GLU A 625 -9.75 -8.73 -5.02
CA GLU A 625 -8.49 -9.15 -4.41
C GLU A 625 -8.70 -10.32 -3.44
N ARG A 626 -9.82 -10.30 -2.69
CA ARG A 626 -10.22 -11.41 -1.84
C ARG A 626 -10.45 -12.68 -2.65
N GLU A 627 -11.12 -12.60 -3.79
CA GLU A 627 -11.34 -13.76 -4.68
C GLU A 627 -10.01 -14.33 -5.21
N LEU A 628 -9.05 -13.49 -5.61
CA LEU A 628 -7.72 -13.95 -6.00
C LEU A 628 -6.98 -14.67 -4.85
N GLN A 629 -7.12 -14.19 -3.62
CA GLN A 629 -6.58 -14.86 -2.44
C GLN A 629 -7.28 -16.21 -2.17
N LEU A 630 -8.60 -16.28 -2.33
CA LEU A 630 -9.35 -17.53 -2.18
C LEU A 630 -8.92 -18.57 -3.23
N LEU A 631 -8.66 -18.16 -4.47
CA LEU A 631 -8.09 -19.03 -5.52
C LEU A 631 -6.72 -19.59 -5.12
N ARG A 632 -5.81 -18.75 -4.60
CA ARG A 632 -4.50 -19.19 -4.07
C ARG A 632 -4.64 -20.14 -2.89
N ALA A 633 -5.56 -19.86 -1.98
CA ALA A 633 -5.83 -20.72 -0.83
C ALA A 633 -6.32 -22.10 -1.28
N ALA A 634 -7.33 -22.13 -2.16
CA ALA A 634 -7.92 -23.35 -2.71
C ALA A 634 -6.89 -24.20 -3.48
N TRP A 635 -6.03 -23.55 -4.27
CA TRP A 635 -4.87 -24.20 -4.89
C TRP A 635 -4.01 -24.94 -3.86
N GLY A 636 -3.62 -24.26 -2.77
CA GLY A 636 -2.79 -24.83 -1.71
C GLY A 636 -3.44 -26.04 -1.03
N VAL A 637 -4.74 -25.98 -0.74
CA VAL A 637 -5.47 -27.11 -0.11
C VAL A 637 -5.54 -28.30 -1.05
N LEU A 638 -5.87 -28.07 -2.32
CA LEU A 638 -5.95 -29.13 -3.32
C LEU A 638 -4.58 -29.75 -3.61
N TYR A 639 -3.51 -28.94 -3.60
CA TYR A 639 -2.14 -29.45 -3.71
C TYR A 639 -1.81 -30.37 -2.53
N ALA A 640 -2.15 -29.95 -1.31
CA ALA A 640 -2.03 -30.78 -0.12
C ALA A 640 -2.89 -32.06 -0.21
N ALA A 641 -4.06 -32.01 -0.86
CA ALA A 641 -4.93 -33.15 -1.10
C ALA A 641 -4.40 -34.14 -2.17
N GLY A 642 -3.32 -33.79 -2.89
CA GLY A 642 -2.66 -34.66 -3.87
C GLY A 642 -2.87 -34.26 -5.33
N VAL A 643 -3.56 -33.15 -5.60
CA VAL A 643 -3.64 -32.57 -6.96
C VAL A 643 -2.28 -32.02 -7.35
N LYS A 644 -1.73 -32.37 -8.51
CA LYS A 644 -0.40 -31.88 -8.94
C LYS A 644 -0.45 -30.90 -10.10
N ARG A 645 -1.57 -30.86 -10.82
CA ARG A 645 -1.78 -30.01 -11.98
C ARG A 645 -2.99 -29.12 -11.77
N PHE A 646 -2.87 -27.87 -12.17
CA PHE A 646 -3.95 -26.89 -12.06
C PHE A 646 -4.07 -26.11 -13.34
N VAL A 647 -5.30 -25.84 -13.75
CA VAL A 647 -5.63 -24.98 -14.88
C VAL A 647 -6.65 -23.96 -14.37
N PHE A 648 -6.30 -22.68 -14.35
CA PHE A 648 -7.23 -21.59 -14.08
C PHE A 648 -7.53 -20.87 -15.38
N THR A 649 -8.82 -20.73 -15.70
CA THR A 649 -9.28 -20.00 -16.88
C THR A 649 -10.55 -19.23 -16.58
N ALA A 650 -10.91 -18.35 -17.50
CA ALA A 650 -12.14 -17.59 -17.45
C ALA A 650 -13.11 -17.94 -18.58
N ASP A 651 -14.37 -17.62 -18.39
CA ASP A 651 -15.40 -17.59 -19.43
C ASP A 651 -15.34 -16.29 -20.25
N HIS A 652 -15.14 -15.16 -19.59
CA HIS A 652 -14.90 -13.84 -20.18
C HIS A 652 -14.12 -12.94 -19.23
N GLY A 653 -13.71 -11.77 -19.73
CA GLY A 653 -13.31 -10.63 -18.91
C GLY A 653 -14.44 -9.60 -18.78
N PHE A 654 -14.11 -8.38 -18.36
CA PHE A 654 -15.08 -7.32 -18.15
C PHE A 654 -14.45 -5.93 -18.30
N LEU A 655 -15.30 -4.92 -18.45
CA LEU A 655 -14.95 -3.51 -18.41
C LEU A 655 -15.40 -2.90 -17.07
N LEU A 656 -14.57 -2.00 -16.55
CA LEU A 656 -14.89 -1.14 -15.42
C LEU A 656 -15.22 0.26 -15.94
N HIS A 657 -16.43 0.72 -15.68
CA HIS A 657 -16.94 2.04 -16.02
C HIS A 657 -17.12 2.90 -14.78
N ASP A 658 -17.00 4.20 -14.99
CA ASP A 658 -17.33 5.28 -14.07
C ASP A 658 -18.48 6.15 -14.60
N GLU A 659 -18.88 7.14 -13.81
CA GLU A 659 -19.99 8.05 -14.14
C GLU A 659 -19.74 8.94 -15.38
N VAL A 660 -18.49 9.11 -15.78
CA VAL A 660 -18.03 9.89 -16.95
C VAL A 660 -17.97 9.04 -18.22
N THR A 661 -17.86 7.70 -18.13
CA THR A 661 -17.96 6.74 -19.26
C THR A 661 -19.39 6.51 -19.81
N ARG A 662 -20.37 7.34 -19.39
CA ARG A 662 -21.80 7.11 -19.64
C ARG A 662 -22.34 7.48 -21.01
N ASP A 663 -21.50 7.81 -21.99
CA ASP A 663 -21.94 8.08 -23.37
C ASP A 663 -22.42 6.78 -24.04
N ALA A 664 -23.63 6.36 -23.68
CA ALA A 664 -24.21 5.10 -24.08
C ALA A 664 -24.60 5.13 -25.56
N LEU A 665 -24.30 4.03 -26.26
CA LEU A 665 -24.63 3.87 -27.66
C LEU A 665 -26.11 3.50 -27.79
N ARG A 666 -26.87 4.23 -28.62
CA ARG A 666 -28.27 3.89 -28.85
C ARG A 666 -28.39 2.78 -29.87
N HIS A 667 -29.25 1.81 -29.60
CA HIS A 667 -29.64 0.79 -30.57
C HIS A 667 -31.14 0.52 -30.47
N GLY A 668 -31.90 0.88 -31.51
CA GLY A 668 -33.34 0.59 -31.54
C GLY A 668 -34.07 1.14 -30.32
N LYS A 669 -34.96 0.32 -29.73
CA LYS A 669 -35.58 0.60 -28.43
C LYS A 669 -34.64 0.19 -27.30
N GLN A 670 -34.72 0.86 -26.16
CA GLN A 670 -33.92 0.55 -24.95
C GLN A 670 -34.08 -0.89 -24.42
N THR A 671 -35.11 -1.61 -24.85
CA THR A 671 -35.35 -3.03 -24.52
C THR A 671 -34.66 -4.01 -25.46
N ASP A 672 -34.25 -3.56 -26.65
CA ASP A 672 -33.65 -4.39 -27.68
C ASP A 672 -32.21 -4.83 -27.31
N PRO A 673 -31.33 -3.95 -26.80
CA PRO A 673 -29.97 -4.33 -26.44
C PRO A 673 -29.85 -4.96 -25.05
N GLN A 674 -28.89 -5.88 -24.92
CA GLN A 674 -28.22 -6.14 -23.64
C GLN A 674 -27.15 -5.08 -23.39
N ARG A 675 -26.38 -5.18 -22.29
CA ARG A 675 -25.41 -4.13 -21.90
C ARG A 675 -24.40 -3.80 -23.02
N ARG A 676 -23.90 -4.81 -23.70
CA ARG A 676 -22.78 -4.70 -24.66
C ARG A 676 -22.98 -5.47 -25.96
N HIS A 677 -24.15 -6.10 -26.15
CA HIS A 677 -24.50 -6.77 -27.39
C HIS A 677 -25.99 -6.68 -27.70
N VAL A 678 -26.32 -6.94 -28.96
CA VAL A 678 -27.69 -7.16 -29.46
C VAL A 678 -27.68 -8.43 -30.29
N LEU A 679 -28.65 -9.31 -30.09
CA LEU A 679 -28.90 -10.45 -30.98
C LEU A 679 -30.08 -10.11 -31.89
N THR A 680 -29.90 -10.23 -33.20
CA THR A 680 -30.93 -9.92 -34.21
C THR A 680 -30.99 -11.00 -35.29
N HIS A 681 -32.15 -11.17 -35.94
CA HIS A 681 -32.26 -12.08 -37.08
C HIS A 681 -31.63 -11.54 -38.37
N HIS A 682 -31.48 -10.22 -38.48
CA HIS A 682 -30.93 -9.57 -39.65
C HIS A 682 -29.68 -8.77 -39.29
N ARG A 683 -28.69 -8.78 -40.17
CA ARG A 683 -27.49 -7.95 -40.04
C ARG A 683 -27.91 -6.48 -39.95
N ARG A 684 -27.68 -5.88 -38.79
CA ARG A 684 -27.91 -4.46 -38.53
C ARG A 684 -26.67 -3.93 -37.85
N GLU A 685 -25.93 -3.12 -38.58
CA GLU A 685 -24.73 -2.44 -38.09
C GLU A 685 -24.99 -0.94 -38.17
N GLN A 686 -25.17 -0.31 -37.02
CA GLN A 686 -25.32 1.15 -36.92
C GLN A 686 -23.95 1.81 -36.77
N ALA A 687 -23.91 3.14 -36.89
CA ALA A 687 -22.67 3.88 -36.69
C ALA A 687 -22.11 3.63 -35.27
N GLY A 688 -20.85 3.21 -35.18
CA GLY A 688 -20.19 2.87 -33.91
C GLY A 688 -20.44 1.43 -33.43
N GLU A 689 -21.05 0.58 -34.25
CA GLU A 689 -21.23 -0.86 -33.99
C GLU A 689 -20.40 -1.70 -34.96
N VAL A 690 -20.03 -2.90 -34.52
CA VAL A 690 -19.62 -4.01 -35.39
C VAL A 690 -20.67 -5.11 -35.34
N CYS A 691 -20.78 -5.90 -36.40
CA CYS A 691 -21.71 -7.03 -36.46
C CYS A 691 -21.01 -8.30 -36.96
N VAL A 692 -21.40 -9.45 -36.42
CA VAL A 692 -20.95 -10.79 -36.81
C VAL A 692 -22.13 -11.76 -36.81
N SER A 693 -22.22 -12.64 -37.79
CA SER A 693 -23.23 -13.70 -37.87
C SER A 693 -22.81 -14.95 -37.08
N ALA A 694 -23.80 -15.75 -36.68
CA ALA A 694 -23.55 -17.07 -36.09
C ALA A 694 -22.66 -17.95 -37.00
N SER A 695 -22.88 -17.91 -38.32
CA SER A 695 -22.05 -18.64 -39.28
C SER A 695 -20.59 -18.17 -39.32
N GLU A 696 -20.32 -16.87 -39.17
CA GLU A 696 -18.95 -16.34 -39.10
C GLU A 696 -18.21 -16.74 -37.81
N LEU A 697 -18.95 -17.22 -36.79
CA LEU A 697 -18.41 -17.78 -35.54
C LEU A 697 -18.34 -19.31 -35.54
N ASP A 698 -18.65 -19.96 -36.67
CA ASP A 698 -18.83 -21.41 -36.78
C ASP A 698 -19.85 -21.96 -35.75
N TYR A 699 -20.93 -21.21 -35.54
CA TYR A 699 -22.09 -21.65 -34.75
C TYR A 699 -23.12 -22.30 -35.67
N GLU A 700 -23.38 -23.58 -35.47
CA GLU A 700 -24.37 -24.37 -36.22
C GLU A 700 -25.70 -24.45 -35.49
N GLY A 701 -26.81 -24.55 -36.23
CA GLY A 701 -28.15 -24.69 -35.65
C GLY A 701 -28.77 -23.38 -35.16
N ALA A 702 -28.14 -22.23 -35.41
CA ALA A 702 -28.66 -20.91 -35.06
C ALA A 702 -28.52 -19.91 -36.21
N GLU A 703 -29.54 -19.07 -36.40
CA GLU A 703 -29.56 -17.99 -37.39
C GLU A 703 -29.75 -16.64 -36.67
N PHE A 704 -28.64 -16.06 -36.22
CA PHE A 704 -28.61 -14.73 -35.62
C PHE A 704 -27.38 -13.93 -36.07
N HIS A 705 -27.45 -12.63 -35.83
CA HIS A 705 -26.38 -11.67 -35.93
C HIS A 705 -26.18 -11.04 -34.55
N ALA A 706 -24.93 -10.96 -34.09
CA ALA A 706 -24.56 -10.26 -32.88
C ALA A 706 -23.94 -8.91 -33.25
N ALA A 707 -24.55 -7.82 -32.77
CA ALA A 707 -23.99 -6.48 -32.88
C ALA A 707 -23.34 -6.08 -31.55
N PHE A 708 -22.17 -5.46 -31.60
CA PHE A 708 -21.40 -4.98 -30.46
C PHE A 708 -20.98 -3.53 -30.69
N PRO A 709 -20.80 -2.70 -29.65
CA PRO A 709 -20.17 -1.40 -29.82
C PRO A 709 -18.70 -1.59 -30.26
N GLU A 710 -18.22 -0.75 -31.18
CA GLU A 710 -16.82 -0.75 -31.63
C GLU A 710 -15.84 -0.34 -30.53
N GLY A 711 -16.28 0.55 -29.63
CA GLY A 711 -15.51 1.02 -28.48
C GLY A 711 -15.91 0.30 -27.18
N ILE A 712 -15.61 0.94 -26.05
CA ILE A 712 -15.92 0.40 -24.72
C ILE A 712 -17.29 0.83 -24.19
N ALA A 713 -17.97 1.78 -24.83
CA ALA A 713 -19.26 2.31 -24.37
C ALA A 713 -20.37 1.24 -24.29
N PRO A 714 -21.18 1.17 -23.22
CA PRO A 714 -22.34 0.28 -23.17
C PRO A 714 -23.47 0.76 -24.10
N PHE A 715 -24.42 -0.11 -24.42
CA PHE A 715 -25.67 0.31 -25.06
C PHE A 715 -26.60 1.02 -24.07
N ASP A 716 -27.39 1.98 -24.58
CA ASP A 716 -28.43 2.69 -23.83
C ASP A 716 -29.65 1.78 -23.62
N ARG A 717 -29.90 1.47 -22.34
CA ARG A 717 -31.02 0.63 -21.90
C ARG A 717 -32.06 1.38 -21.07
N GLY A 718 -31.98 2.71 -21.00
CA GLY A 718 -32.90 3.54 -20.19
C GLY A 718 -32.77 3.36 -18.67
N ALA A 719 -31.81 2.54 -18.22
CA ALA A 719 -31.49 2.32 -16.83
C ALA A 719 -30.14 2.96 -16.48
N ARG A 720 -29.89 3.19 -15.18
CA ARG A 720 -28.55 3.62 -14.72
C ARG A 720 -27.52 2.59 -15.20
N ALA A 721 -26.52 3.06 -15.94
CA ALA A 721 -25.39 2.23 -16.38
C ALA A 721 -24.69 1.63 -15.15
N LYS A 722 -24.34 0.35 -15.23
CA LYS A 722 -23.54 -0.31 -14.18
C LYS A 722 -22.06 -0.05 -14.43
N ASP A 723 -21.32 0.00 -13.33
CA ASP A 723 -19.86 0.21 -13.34
C ASP A 723 -19.10 -1.07 -13.76
N PHE A 724 -19.77 -2.22 -13.75
CA PHE A 724 -19.26 -3.50 -14.25
C PHE A 724 -20.10 -3.94 -15.45
N VAL A 725 -19.47 -4.14 -16.62
CA VAL A 725 -20.16 -4.63 -17.82
C VAL A 725 -19.30 -5.61 -18.60
N HIS A 726 -19.96 -6.53 -19.29
CA HIS A 726 -19.36 -7.46 -20.23
C HIS A 726 -20.38 -7.78 -21.34
N GLY A 727 -19.95 -8.57 -22.32
CA GLY A 727 -20.76 -9.04 -23.44
C GLY A 727 -20.39 -8.46 -24.80
N GLY A 728 -19.32 -7.65 -24.86
CA GLY A 728 -18.81 -7.00 -26.07
C GLY A 728 -17.67 -7.74 -26.76
N ASN A 729 -16.94 -7.02 -27.62
CA ASN A 729 -15.81 -7.53 -28.39
C ASN A 729 -14.49 -6.77 -28.09
N SER A 730 -14.32 -6.20 -26.87
CA SER A 730 -13.06 -5.57 -26.49
C SER A 730 -12.00 -6.60 -26.06
N LEU A 731 -10.71 -6.26 -26.10
CA LEU A 731 -9.64 -7.15 -25.61
C LEU A 731 -9.77 -7.43 -24.12
N GLN A 732 -10.26 -6.47 -23.34
CA GLN A 732 -10.52 -6.61 -21.90
C GLN A 732 -11.59 -7.66 -21.60
N GLU A 733 -12.58 -7.78 -22.49
CA GLU A 733 -13.66 -8.77 -22.40
C GLU A 733 -13.27 -10.12 -23.01
N ARG A 734 -12.49 -10.12 -24.10
CA ARG A 734 -12.17 -11.36 -24.84
C ARG A 734 -10.89 -12.05 -24.42
N VAL A 735 -9.83 -11.34 -24.08
CA VAL A 735 -8.56 -11.99 -23.72
C VAL A 735 -8.69 -12.56 -22.31
N ILE A 736 -8.84 -13.89 -22.23
CA ILE A 736 -8.96 -14.64 -20.99
C ILE A 736 -7.61 -15.31 -20.65
N PRO A 737 -7.24 -15.36 -19.37
CA PRO A 737 -6.02 -16.04 -18.96
C PRO A 737 -6.22 -17.56 -18.96
N VAL A 738 -5.16 -18.29 -19.29
CA VAL A 738 -5.02 -19.72 -19.03
C VAL A 738 -3.75 -19.90 -18.21
N VAL A 739 -3.92 -19.97 -16.89
CA VAL A 739 -2.83 -20.16 -15.93
C VAL A 739 -2.70 -21.66 -15.67
N THR A 740 -1.57 -22.24 -16.05
CA THR A 740 -1.29 -23.66 -15.78
C THR A 740 -0.20 -23.79 -14.74
N VAL A 741 -0.45 -24.62 -13.73
CA VAL A 741 0.48 -24.90 -12.63
C VAL A 741 0.82 -26.38 -12.64
N ARG A 742 2.10 -26.70 -12.55
CA ARG A 742 2.60 -28.07 -12.40
C ARG A 742 3.53 -28.18 -11.21
N HIS A 743 3.24 -29.12 -10.33
CA HIS A 743 4.15 -29.53 -9.26
C HIS A 743 4.94 -30.77 -9.65
N ARG A 744 6.26 -30.73 -9.48
CA ARG A 744 7.16 -31.87 -9.76
C ARG A 744 7.13 -32.93 -8.66
N HIS A 745 6.78 -32.53 -7.44
CA HIS A 745 6.74 -33.40 -6.26
C HIS A 745 5.34 -33.37 -5.63
N ALA A 746 4.94 -34.49 -5.02
CA ALA A 746 3.76 -34.52 -4.16
C ALA A 746 3.99 -33.60 -2.94
N ALA A 747 2.91 -33.06 -2.38
CA ALA A 747 2.99 -32.29 -1.14
C ALA A 747 3.61 -33.16 -0.03
N GLY A 748 4.78 -32.79 0.51
CA GLY A 748 5.51 -33.67 1.43
C GLY A 748 6.86 -33.17 1.99
N GLY A 749 7.01 -31.88 2.29
CA GLY A 749 8.12 -31.40 3.14
C GLY A 749 7.73 -31.36 4.62
N GLU A 750 8.69 -31.49 5.55
CA GLU A 750 8.46 -31.13 6.97
C GLU A 750 7.96 -29.69 7.03
N LYS A 751 6.71 -29.49 7.45
CA LYS A 751 6.12 -28.17 7.61
C LYS A 751 6.66 -27.57 8.89
N VAL A 752 7.25 -26.38 8.80
CA VAL A 752 7.47 -25.55 9.98
C VAL A 752 6.09 -25.06 10.43
N SER A 753 5.70 -25.45 11.63
CA SER A 753 4.48 -24.97 12.28
C SER A 753 4.76 -23.61 12.91
N TYR A 754 3.85 -22.66 12.73
CA TYR A 754 3.91 -21.32 13.32
C TYR A 754 2.66 -21.08 14.19
N GLN A 755 2.80 -20.25 15.19
CA GLN A 755 1.72 -19.74 16.02
C GLN A 755 1.66 -18.23 15.86
N VAL A 756 0.44 -17.71 15.65
CA VAL A 756 0.20 -16.27 15.73
C VAL A 756 -0.24 -15.95 17.14
N GLU A 757 0.35 -14.90 17.72
CA GLU A 757 -0.20 -14.23 18.88
C GLU A 757 -0.72 -12.88 18.43
N ALA A 758 -1.95 -12.52 18.83
CA ALA A 758 -2.58 -11.28 18.43
C ALA A 758 -3.35 -10.65 19.59
N ARG A 759 -3.24 -9.33 19.75
CA ARG A 759 -3.91 -8.54 20.77
C ARG A 759 -4.42 -7.21 20.21
N GLY A 760 -5.39 -6.61 20.87
CA GLY A 760 -5.88 -5.28 20.51
C GLY A 760 -4.77 -4.21 20.58
N GLY A 761 -4.70 -3.39 19.55
CA GLY A 761 -3.85 -2.20 19.49
C GLY A 761 -4.65 -0.91 19.80
N LEU A 762 -3.95 0.22 19.81
CA LEU A 762 -4.57 1.54 19.97
C LEU A 762 -5.31 1.92 18.67
N ALA A 763 -6.61 2.22 18.79
CA ALA A 763 -7.39 2.72 17.67
C ALA A 763 -6.83 4.07 17.18
N VAL A 764 -6.74 4.25 15.85
CA VAL A 764 -6.22 5.47 15.22
C VAL A 764 -7.20 5.91 14.14
N ALA A 765 -7.58 7.19 14.14
CA ALA A 765 -8.38 7.81 13.08
C ALA A 765 -9.64 7.02 12.65
N GLY A 766 -10.41 6.49 13.60
CA GLY A 766 -11.64 5.73 13.33
C GLY A 766 -11.42 4.28 12.86
N MET A 767 -10.19 3.78 12.92
CA MET A 767 -9.87 2.37 12.66
C MET A 767 -9.55 1.62 13.94
N HIS A 768 -9.82 0.32 13.90
CA HIS A 768 -9.33 -0.61 14.89
C HIS A 768 -7.87 -0.97 14.61
N SER A 769 -7.14 -1.35 15.64
CA SER A 769 -5.75 -1.80 15.53
C SER A 769 -5.58 -3.14 16.21
N LEU A 770 -4.66 -3.95 15.69
CA LEU A 770 -4.24 -5.22 16.22
C LEU A 770 -2.72 -5.32 16.12
N VAL A 771 -2.09 -5.78 17.19
CA VAL A 771 -0.66 -6.08 17.21
C VAL A 771 -0.50 -7.58 17.20
N ALA A 772 0.30 -8.11 16.28
CA ALA A 772 0.54 -9.53 16.15
C ALA A 772 2.02 -9.88 15.94
N VAL A 773 2.37 -11.10 16.31
CA VAL A 773 3.69 -11.69 16.07
C VAL A 773 3.54 -13.14 15.63
N VAL A 774 4.36 -13.55 14.66
CA VAL A 774 4.40 -14.95 14.20
C VAL A 774 5.63 -15.63 14.81
N GLN A 775 5.40 -16.69 15.59
CA GLN A 775 6.46 -17.47 16.23
C GLN A 775 6.49 -18.91 15.72
N PRO A 776 7.67 -19.54 15.56
CA PRO A 776 7.74 -20.95 15.22
C PRO A 776 7.37 -21.84 16.43
N THR A 777 6.53 -22.85 16.23
CA THR A 777 6.00 -23.72 17.30
C THR A 777 6.89 -24.96 17.56
N ARG A 778 7.79 -25.32 16.64
CA ARG A 778 8.80 -26.38 16.82
C ARG A 778 10.14 -26.01 16.18
N GLN A 779 11.23 -26.07 16.96
CA GLN A 779 12.60 -26.14 16.42
C GLN A 779 12.95 -27.60 16.16
N THR A 780 13.01 -28.00 14.89
CA THR A 780 13.77 -29.19 14.47
C THR A 780 14.97 -28.74 13.64
N ASN A 781 16.07 -29.50 13.77
CA ASN A 781 17.40 -29.17 13.27
C ASN A 781 17.41 -28.66 11.81
N LEU A 782 18.20 -27.60 11.57
CA LEU A 782 18.72 -27.13 10.27
C LEU A 782 17.82 -27.42 9.05
N VAL A 783 16.64 -26.81 9.02
CA VAL A 783 15.86 -26.70 7.78
C VAL A 783 16.49 -25.63 6.90
N TYR A 784 17.26 -26.04 5.89
CA TYR A 784 17.65 -25.17 4.79
C TYR A 784 16.39 -24.81 3.98
N GLY A 785 15.83 -23.62 4.21
CA GLY A 785 14.76 -23.06 3.37
C GLY A 785 13.43 -22.71 4.05
N SER A 786 13.35 -22.56 5.38
CA SER A 786 12.15 -21.98 6.00
C SER A 786 11.96 -20.53 5.51
N SER A 787 10.72 -20.17 5.17
CA SER A 787 10.40 -18.79 4.77
C SER A 787 10.55 -17.87 5.99
N ALA A 788 11.34 -16.82 5.85
CA ALA A 788 11.44 -15.75 6.84
C ALA A 788 10.13 -14.94 6.95
N GLU A 789 9.23 -15.09 5.99
CA GLU A 789 7.95 -14.39 5.90
C GLU A 789 6.76 -15.37 5.86
N VAL A 790 5.65 -15.03 6.53
CA VAL A 790 4.39 -15.78 6.56
C VAL A 790 3.25 -14.86 6.11
N GLU A 791 2.45 -15.32 5.15
CA GLU A 791 1.27 -14.59 4.66
C GLU A 791 0.02 -14.94 5.50
N LEU A 792 -0.63 -13.91 6.00
CA LEU A 792 -1.78 -13.93 6.90
C LEU A 792 -2.95 -13.16 6.30
N ALA A 793 -4.16 -13.49 6.72
CA ALA A 793 -5.38 -12.78 6.39
C ALA A 793 -6.19 -12.53 7.66
N LEU A 794 -6.95 -11.43 7.66
CA LEU A 794 -7.86 -11.08 8.74
C LEU A 794 -9.30 -11.40 8.31
N GLU A 795 -10.08 -11.99 9.21
CA GLU A 795 -11.51 -12.22 9.01
C GLU A 795 -12.28 -12.03 10.32
N SER A 796 -13.60 -11.84 10.21
CA SER A 796 -14.50 -11.86 11.36
C SER A 796 -14.56 -13.28 11.94
N ALA A 797 -14.40 -13.41 13.26
CA ALA A 797 -14.47 -14.70 13.93
C ALA A 797 -15.91 -15.15 14.21
N ASP A 798 -16.85 -14.21 14.30
CA ASP A 798 -18.22 -14.46 14.79
C ASP A 798 -19.27 -14.55 13.68
N GLU A 799 -19.15 -13.73 12.62
CA GLU A 799 -20.19 -13.61 11.58
C GLU A 799 -19.59 -13.52 10.19
N ALA A 800 -20.12 -14.33 9.26
CA ALA A 800 -19.64 -14.43 7.87
C ALA A 800 -19.91 -13.16 7.04
N ASP A 801 -20.93 -12.38 7.42
CA ASP A 801 -21.36 -11.19 6.69
C ASP A 801 -20.59 -9.92 7.10
N VAL A 802 -19.78 -10.02 8.17
CA VAL A 802 -18.88 -8.94 8.60
C VAL A 802 -17.59 -9.01 7.79
N GLN A 803 -17.38 -7.99 6.97
CA GLN A 803 -16.18 -7.83 6.17
C GLN A 803 -15.09 -7.10 6.95
N VAL A 804 -13.88 -7.67 6.93
CA VAL A 804 -12.68 -6.99 7.42
C VAL A 804 -12.03 -6.25 6.26
N GLU A 805 -11.99 -4.94 6.34
CA GLU A 805 -11.23 -4.08 5.44
C GLU A 805 -9.87 -3.82 6.08
N LEU A 806 -8.81 -4.39 5.50
CA LEU A 806 -7.45 -4.10 5.91
C LEU A 806 -7.06 -2.69 5.45
N CYS A 807 -6.86 -1.75 6.38
CA CYS A 807 -6.53 -0.37 6.06
C CYS A 807 -5.03 -0.16 5.96
N ASP A 808 -4.25 -0.64 6.93
CA ASP A 808 -2.82 -0.36 7.00
C ASP A 808 -2.05 -1.45 7.77
N VAL A 809 -0.74 -1.51 7.55
CA VAL A 809 0.17 -2.46 8.20
C VAL A 809 1.49 -1.79 8.52
N HIS A 810 1.99 -1.90 9.75
CA HIS A 810 3.31 -1.42 10.15
C HIS A 810 4.20 -2.61 10.51
N HIS A 811 5.48 -2.54 10.14
CA HIS A 811 6.48 -3.60 10.33
C HIS A 811 6.14 -4.96 9.66
N ALA A 812 5.21 -4.95 8.71
CA ALA A 812 4.90 -6.03 7.79
C ALA A 812 4.44 -5.44 6.45
N ARG A 813 4.35 -6.28 5.41
CA ARG A 813 3.97 -5.85 4.04
C ARG A 813 2.51 -6.20 3.77
N ARG A 814 1.70 -5.25 3.31
CA ARG A 814 0.34 -5.52 2.85
C ARG A 814 0.35 -6.17 1.46
N THR A 815 -0.40 -7.26 1.27
CA THR A 815 -0.64 -7.95 -0.01
C THR A 815 -2.13 -7.97 -0.32
N GLY A 816 -2.65 -6.88 -0.89
CA GLY A 816 -4.08 -6.78 -1.16
C GLY A 816 -4.91 -6.70 0.14
N ALA A 817 -5.70 -7.74 0.42
CA ALA A 817 -6.42 -7.90 1.69
C ALA A 817 -5.63 -8.68 2.77
N GLY A 818 -4.39 -9.10 2.46
CA GLY A 818 -3.53 -9.91 3.32
C GLY A 818 -2.32 -9.15 3.88
N VAL A 819 -1.61 -9.80 4.80
CA VAL A 819 -0.42 -9.29 5.48
C VAL A 819 0.70 -10.31 5.37
N VAL A 820 1.85 -9.93 4.83
CA VAL A 820 3.09 -10.72 4.85
C VAL A 820 3.93 -10.25 6.03
N ALA A 821 3.97 -11.08 7.08
CA ALA A 821 4.68 -10.81 8.33
C ALA A 821 6.04 -11.51 8.36
N THR A 822 7.07 -10.83 8.87
CA THR A 822 8.38 -11.47 9.12
C THR A 822 8.33 -12.24 10.42
N VAL A 823 8.73 -13.51 10.40
CA VAL A 823 8.74 -14.39 11.59
C VAL A 823 9.60 -13.77 12.69
N GLY A 824 9.06 -13.72 13.91
CA GLY A 824 9.72 -13.14 15.09
C GLY A 824 9.70 -11.61 15.16
N THR A 825 9.11 -10.92 14.19
CA THR A 825 8.94 -9.46 14.21
C THR A 825 7.50 -9.12 14.59
N GLU A 826 7.32 -8.26 15.59
CA GLU A 826 5.99 -7.70 15.92
C GLU A 826 5.55 -6.74 14.81
N PHE A 827 4.30 -6.87 14.38
CA PHE A 827 3.69 -6.01 13.38
C PHE A 827 2.31 -5.52 13.83
N ALA A 828 1.93 -4.34 13.38
CA ALA A 828 0.62 -3.76 13.65
C ALA A 828 -0.25 -3.79 12.40
N VAL A 829 -1.52 -4.10 12.58
CA VAL A 829 -2.53 -4.15 11.53
C VAL A 829 -3.66 -3.20 11.90
N PHE A 830 -3.98 -2.29 10.99
CA PHE A 830 -5.11 -1.38 11.14
C PHE A 830 -6.21 -1.80 10.19
N PHE A 831 -7.43 -1.89 10.68
CA PHE A 831 -8.56 -2.42 9.91
C PHE A 831 -9.87 -1.79 10.34
N ARG A 832 -10.88 -1.94 9.47
CA ARG A 832 -12.28 -1.65 9.79
C ARG A 832 -13.11 -2.92 9.64
N LEU A 833 -14.18 -2.98 10.41
CA LEU A 833 -15.20 -3.99 10.24
C LEU A 833 -16.42 -3.32 9.64
N THR A 834 -16.92 -3.86 8.54
CA THR A 834 -18.17 -3.40 7.92
C THR A 834 -19.16 -4.54 7.84
N GLY A 835 -20.43 -4.24 8.08
CA GLY A 835 -21.50 -5.24 8.07
C GLY A 835 -22.85 -4.59 7.85
N ASP A 836 -23.88 -5.42 7.74
CA ASP A 836 -25.24 -4.95 7.50
C ASP A 836 -25.97 -4.57 8.81
N VAL A 837 -25.34 -4.86 9.97
CA VAL A 837 -25.83 -4.55 11.31
C VAL A 837 -24.71 -3.91 12.14
N GLU A 838 -25.03 -2.88 12.93
CA GLU A 838 -24.10 -2.34 13.93
C GLU A 838 -23.97 -3.33 15.09
N THR A 839 -22.83 -4.01 15.15
CA THR A 839 -22.49 -4.97 16.20
C THR A 839 -21.01 -4.86 16.57
N ARG A 840 -20.51 -5.74 17.44
CA ARG A 840 -19.07 -5.91 17.68
C ARG A 840 -18.65 -7.32 17.34
N ALA A 841 -17.58 -7.49 16.57
CA ALA A 841 -17.03 -8.79 16.21
C ALA A 841 -15.56 -8.94 16.60
N ALA A 842 -15.16 -10.13 17.05
CA ALA A 842 -13.77 -10.52 17.22
C ALA A 842 -13.14 -10.77 15.84
N VAL A 843 -11.83 -10.57 15.75
CA VAL A 843 -11.08 -10.77 14.51
C VAL A 843 -10.19 -11.98 14.66
N ARG A 844 -10.21 -12.83 13.62
CA ARG A 844 -9.31 -13.97 13.48
C ARG A 844 -8.18 -13.62 12.51
N VAL A 845 -6.94 -13.73 12.98
CA VAL A 845 -5.74 -13.70 12.14
C VAL A 845 -5.43 -15.15 11.77
N ARG A 846 -5.60 -15.48 10.50
CA ARG A 846 -5.41 -16.84 9.97
C ARG A 846 -4.34 -16.84 8.88
N PRO A 847 -3.74 -17.99 8.54
CA PRO A 847 -2.93 -18.07 7.34
C PRO A 847 -3.73 -17.68 6.09
N ALA A 848 -3.09 -16.94 5.18
CA ALA A 848 -3.68 -16.60 3.88
C ALA A 848 -3.73 -17.82 2.94
N SER A 849 -2.85 -18.81 3.14
CA SER A 849 -2.85 -20.09 2.42
C SER A 849 -2.63 -21.26 3.37
N GLN A 850 -3.22 -22.43 3.09
CA GLN A 850 -3.01 -23.65 3.90
C GLN A 850 -1.65 -24.34 3.65
N VAL A 851 -0.76 -23.71 2.88
CA VAL A 851 0.58 -24.25 2.58
C VAL A 851 1.43 -24.24 3.85
N THR A 852 1.34 -23.17 4.64
CA THR A 852 2.03 -23.00 5.91
C THR A 852 1.12 -23.44 7.06
N GLU A 853 1.61 -24.29 7.94
CA GLU A 853 0.86 -24.70 9.14
C GLU A 853 0.94 -23.56 10.17
N VAL A 854 -0.10 -22.72 10.22
CA VAL A 854 -0.18 -21.60 11.16
C VAL A 854 -1.39 -21.80 12.06
N THR A 855 -1.18 -21.87 13.37
CA THR A 855 -2.29 -21.82 14.34
C THR A 855 -2.88 -20.41 14.35
N PRO A 856 -4.17 -20.22 13.94
CA PRO A 856 -4.79 -18.90 13.91
C PRO A 856 -4.94 -18.31 15.32
N ALA A 857 -4.87 -16.98 15.41
CA ALA A 857 -5.19 -16.23 16.62
C ALA A 857 -6.57 -15.59 16.49
N VAL A 858 -7.39 -15.70 17.53
CA VAL A 858 -8.63 -14.91 17.64
C VAL A 858 -8.41 -13.88 18.74
N THR A 859 -8.74 -12.63 18.47
CA THR A 859 -8.60 -11.56 19.46
C THR A 859 -9.54 -11.77 20.63
N SER A 860 -9.06 -11.51 21.84
CA SER A 860 -9.91 -11.39 23.02
C SER A 860 -10.82 -10.16 22.95
N GLU A 861 -10.33 -9.08 22.32
CA GLU A 861 -11.08 -7.87 22.09
C GLU A 861 -12.07 -8.04 20.93
N ARG A 862 -13.26 -7.44 21.08
CA ARG A 862 -14.26 -7.33 20.01
C ARG A 862 -14.26 -5.91 19.48
N PHE A 863 -14.30 -5.73 18.17
CA PHE A 863 -14.20 -4.44 17.51
C PHE A 863 -15.54 -4.02 16.90
N GLN A 864 -15.80 -2.72 16.82
CA GLN A 864 -17.08 -2.19 16.32
C GLN A 864 -17.22 -2.39 14.81
N VAL A 865 -18.36 -2.92 14.39
CA VAL A 865 -18.78 -3.09 13.00
C VAL A 865 -19.57 -1.85 12.56
N ILE A 866 -19.10 -1.21 11.50
CA ILE A 866 -19.71 -0.03 10.88
C ILE A 866 -20.71 -0.47 9.82
N LEU A 867 -21.86 0.20 9.70
CA LEU A 867 -22.82 -0.10 8.64
C LEU A 867 -22.23 0.14 7.26
N ARG A 868 -22.42 -0.82 6.35
CA ARG A 868 -22.02 -0.68 4.95
C ARG A 868 -22.77 0.52 4.32
N ALA A 869 -22.04 1.48 3.78
CA ALA A 869 -22.63 2.62 3.08
C ALA A 869 -23.40 2.13 1.84
N ARG A 870 -24.70 2.42 1.76
CA ARG A 870 -25.47 2.21 0.52
C ARG A 870 -25.02 3.25 -0.51
N PRO A 871 -24.90 2.88 -1.81
CA PRO A 871 -24.53 3.84 -2.84
C PRO A 871 -25.48 5.04 -2.83
N VAL A 872 -24.93 6.22 -2.57
CA VAL A 872 -25.66 7.48 -2.70
C VAL A 872 -25.88 7.73 -4.19
N VAL A 873 -27.14 7.75 -4.62
CA VAL A 873 -27.50 8.28 -5.93
C VAL A 873 -27.31 9.80 -5.87
N PRO A 874 -26.52 10.43 -6.76
CA PRO A 874 -26.32 11.87 -6.72
C PRO A 874 -27.66 12.62 -6.81
N ALA A 875 -27.81 13.61 -5.94
CA ALA A 875 -28.96 14.50 -5.88
C ALA A 875 -28.98 15.46 -7.08
N ALA A 876 -29.39 14.97 -8.25
CA ALA A 876 -29.80 15.80 -9.37
C ALA A 876 -31.23 15.48 -9.86
N ALA A 877 -31.96 14.62 -9.14
CA ALA A 877 -33.34 14.26 -9.46
C ALA A 877 -34.32 14.49 -8.30
N GLN A 878 -34.01 15.38 -7.36
CA GLN A 878 -34.95 15.82 -6.32
C GLN A 878 -34.92 17.34 -6.17
N ALA A 879 -35.51 18.02 -7.14
CA ALA A 879 -35.98 19.37 -6.90
C ALA A 879 -37.22 19.29 -6.00
N GLY A 880 -37.05 19.75 -4.75
CA GLY A 880 -38.11 20.09 -3.83
C GLY A 880 -38.59 18.95 -2.94
N VAL A 881 -38.09 18.87 -1.71
CA VAL A 881 -38.89 18.78 -0.47
C VAL A 881 -38.00 19.23 0.70
N ALA A 882 -38.50 20.19 1.48
CA ALA A 882 -37.89 20.75 2.70
C ALA A 882 -37.64 19.67 3.79
N PRO A 883 -36.71 19.91 4.75
CA PRO A 883 -36.35 18.90 5.74
C PRO A 883 -37.55 18.51 6.61
N ALA A 884 -37.77 17.20 6.74
CA ALA A 884 -38.87 16.63 7.51
C ALA A 884 -38.67 16.84 9.01
N VAL A 885 -39.56 17.62 9.58
CA VAL A 885 -39.79 17.77 11.02
C VAL A 885 -40.12 16.41 11.64
N ALA A 886 -39.50 16.08 12.77
CA ALA A 886 -39.85 14.91 13.59
C ALA A 886 -41.37 14.90 13.89
N ARG A 887 -42.07 13.87 13.44
CA ARG A 887 -43.53 13.76 13.62
C ARG A 887 -43.89 13.11 14.97
N PRO A 888 -44.97 13.58 15.62
CA PRO A 888 -45.35 13.18 16.98
C PRO A 888 -45.85 11.73 17.07
N PRO A 889 -45.83 11.12 18.27
CA PRO A 889 -46.33 9.77 18.51
C PRO A 889 -47.82 9.65 18.17
N VAL A 890 -48.19 8.57 17.48
CA VAL A 890 -49.59 8.28 17.08
C VAL A 890 -50.38 7.84 18.33
N PRO A 891 -51.52 8.45 18.67
CA PRO A 891 -52.32 8.05 19.83
C PRO A 891 -52.84 6.60 19.70
N ALA A 892 -52.72 5.80 20.75
CA ALA A 892 -53.02 4.36 20.74
C ALA A 892 -54.51 3.97 20.58
N ALA A 893 -55.45 4.94 20.56
CA ALA A 893 -56.89 4.66 20.62
C ALA A 893 -57.46 3.93 19.38
N TRP A 894 -56.83 4.03 18.20
CA TRP A 894 -57.30 3.34 16.99
C TRP A 894 -57.03 1.83 17.02
N LEU A 895 -56.06 1.38 17.84
CA LEU A 895 -55.73 -0.02 18.00
C LEU A 895 -56.86 -0.81 18.69
N ASP A 896 -57.70 -0.12 19.49
CA ASP A 896 -58.80 -0.76 20.22
C ASP A 896 -59.91 -1.28 19.29
N ALA A 897 -60.02 -0.73 18.08
CA ALA A 897 -60.95 -1.18 17.05
C ALA A 897 -60.53 -2.52 16.38
N LEU A 898 -59.27 -2.93 16.56
CA LEU A 898 -58.74 -4.16 15.98
C LEU A 898 -58.89 -5.37 16.93
N PRO A 899 -59.09 -6.59 16.39
CA PRO A 899 -59.06 -7.83 17.17
C PRO A 899 -57.74 -8.01 17.93
N PRO A 900 -57.71 -8.67 19.10
CA PRO A 900 -56.52 -8.74 19.97
C PRO A 900 -55.22 -9.18 19.28
N GLY A 901 -55.24 -10.21 18.45
CA GLY A 901 -54.04 -10.67 17.73
C GLY A 901 -53.60 -9.74 16.58
N VAL A 902 -54.56 -9.10 15.90
CA VAL A 902 -54.30 -8.14 14.81
C VAL A 902 -53.76 -6.83 15.38
N ARG A 903 -54.25 -6.45 16.57
CA ARG A 903 -53.81 -5.26 17.31
C ARG A 903 -52.31 -5.25 17.56
N GLU A 904 -51.74 -6.39 17.96
CA GLU A 904 -50.30 -6.50 18.22
C GLU A 904 -49.47 -6.34 16.93
N VAL A 905 -49.93 -6.90 15.82
CA VAL A 905 -49.28 -6.75 14.51
C VAL A 905 -49.31 -5.29 14.04
N PHE A 906 -50.44 -4.61 14.18
CA PHE A 906 -50.59 -3.21 13.80
C PHE A 906 -49.87 -2.24 14.73
N ARG A 907 -49.74 -2.58 16.02
CA ARG A 907 -48.88 -1.84 16.97
C ARG A 907 -47.41 -1.98 16.57
N HIS A 908 -46.97 -3.19 16.27
CA HIS A 908 -45.60 -3.43 15.80
C HIS A 908 -45.29 -2.68 14.50
N LEU A 909 -46.23 -2.65 13.55
CA LEU A 909 -46.11 -1.85 12.32
C LEU A 909 -46.06 -0.34 12.59
N ALA A 910 -46.82 0.15 13.59
CA ALA A 910 -46.80 1.54 13.98
C ALA A 910 -45.44 1.94 14.60
N ASP A 911 -44.89 1.10 15.46
CA ASP A 911 -43.68 1.39 16.23
C ASP A 911 -42.38 1.12 15.44
N HIS A 912 -42.36 0.04 14.64
CA HIS A 912 -41.15 -0.48 13.99
C HIS A 912 -41.17 -0.38 12.46
N GLY A 913 -42.31 -0.01 11.86
CA GLY A 913 -42.40 0.29 10.43
C GLY A 913 -42.46 -0.91 9.49
N SER A 914 -42.12 -2.12 9.93
CA SER A 914 -42.27 -3.35 9.14
C SER A 914 -42.40 -4.59 10.02
N ILE A 915 -43.03 -5.66 9.51
CA ILE A 915 -43.08 -6.97 10.15
C ILE A 915 -43.04 -8.10 9.11
N ASN A 916 -42.24 -9.13 9.33
CA ASN A 916 -42.17 -10.29 8.43
C ASN A 916 -43.24 -11.36 8.77
N GLU A 917 -43.48 -12.30 7.85
CA GLU A 917 -44.47 -13.36 7.99
C GLU A 917 -44.26 -14.24 9.23
N GLU A 918 -43.02 -14.53 9.62
CA GLU A 918 -42.72 -15.38 10.78
C GLU A 918 -43.08 -14.69 12.10
N GLU A 919 -42.72 -13.41 12.22
CA GLU A 919 -43.05 -12.56 13.36
C GLU A 919 -44.56 -12.31 13.46
N ALA A 920 -45.20 -11.98 12.33
CA ALA A 920 -46.66 -11.81 12.28
C ALA A 920 -47.38 -13.11 12.66
N THR A 921 -46.88 -14.27 12.23
CA THR A 921 -47.42 -15.58 12.60
C THR A 921 -47.32 -15.83 14.11
N ARG A 922 -46.21 -15.41 14.73
CA ARG A 922 -46.00 -15.52 16.18
C ARG A 922 -46.98 -14.62 16.95
N LEU A 923 -47.15 -13.38 16.53
CA LEU A 923 -48.07 -12.42 17.18
C LEU A 923 -49.54 -12.81 17.02
N LEU A 924 -49.91 -13.42 15.89
CA LEU A 924 -51.28 -13.86 15.62
C LEU A 924 -51.64 -15.21 16.25
N GLY A 925 -50.68 -15.89 16.88
CA GLY A 925 -50.90 -17.17 17.58
C GLY A 925 -50.90 -18.41 16.68
N GLY A 926 -50.35 -18.32 15.46
CA GLY A 926 -50.06 -19.48 14.62
C GLY A 926 -50.39 -19.31 13.13
N PRO A 927 -49.98 -20.28 12.27
CA PRO A 927 -50.11 -20.16 10.82
C PRO A 927 -51.56 -20.08 10.30
N ARG A 928 -52.54 -20.64 11.03
CA ARG A 928 -53.95 -20.56 10.64
C ARG A 928 -54.48 -19.12 10.79
N GLN A 929 -54.12 -18.46 11.88
CA GLN A 929 -54.50 -17.09 12.19
C GLN A 929 -53.77 -16.10 11.27
N PHE A 930 -52.51 -16.37 10.92
CA PHE A 930 -51.78 -15.59 9.92
C PHE A 930 -52.45 -15.64 8.53
N ARG A 931 -52.89 -16.81 8.06
CA ARG A 931 -53.61 -16.90 6.78
C ARG A 931 -54.94 -16.14 6.79
N ALA A 932 -55.66 -16.15 7.91
CA ALA A 932 -56.89 -15.36 8.08
C ALA A 932 -56.57 -13.86 8.04
N PHE A 933 -55.55 -13.42 8.78
CA PHE A 933 -55.06 -12.03 8.75
C PHE A 933 -54.63 -11.58 7.35
N SER A 934 -53.83 -12.38 6.63
CA SER A 934 -53.36 -12.02 5.29
C SER A 934 -54.49 -11.93 4.28
N ARG A 935 -55.58 -12.71 4.46
CA ARG A 935 -56.77 -12.65 3.61
C ARG A 935 -57.62 -11.40 3.92
N ASP A 936 -57.74 -11.05 5.19
CA ASP A 936 -58.64 -9.99 5.66
C ASP A 936 -57.90 -8.65 5.90
N LEU A 937 -56.62 -8.53 5.49
CA LEU A 937 -55.74 -7.39 5.71
C LEU A 937 -56.33 -6.06 5.23
N ASP A 938 -56.98 -6.06 4.07
CA ASP A 938 -57.58 -4.85 3.50
C ASP A 938 -58.72 -4.30 4.37
N THR A 939 -59.37 -5.16 5.17
CA THR A 939 -60.39 -4.73 6.14
C THR A 939 -59.75 -4.04 7.35
N TYR A 940 -58.59 -4.53 7.79
CA TYR A 940 -57.90 -4.02 8.97
C TYR A 940 -57.09 -2.75 8.67
N ARG A 941 -56.49 -2.65 7.49
CA ARG A 941 -55.63 -1.51 7.13
C ARG A 941 -56.39 -0.18 7.04
N VAL A 942 -57.70 -0.21 6.76
CA VAL A 942 -58.58 0.99 6.76
C VAL A 942 -58.67 1.64 8.14
N GLN A 943 -58.49 0.87 9.21
CA GLN A 943 -58.55 1.37 10.59
C GLN A 943 -57.21 1.97 11.05
N ALA A 944 -56.13 1.78 10.28
CA ALA A 944 -54.82 2.30 10.63
C ALA A 944 -54.61 3.72 10.07
N PRO A 945 -53.95 4.62 10.82
CA PRO A 945 -53.63 5.96 10.37
C PRO A 945 -52.46 6.02 9.37
N PHE A 946 -52.10 4.89 8.76
CA PHE A 946 -50.99 4.72 7.81
C PHE A 946 -51.32 3.60 6.81
N GLY A 947 -50.72 3.67 5.60
CA GLY A 947 -50.86 2.64 4.60
C GLY A 947 -50.03 1.41 4.95
N ILE A 948 -50.37 0.24 4.40
CA ILE A 948 -49.57 -0.98 4.55
C ILE A 948 -49.32 -1.55 3.16
N ARG A 949 -48.04 -1.67 2.79
CA ARG A 949 -47.59 -2.32 1.56
C ARG A 949 -47.10 -3.73 1.89
N VAL A 950 -47.39 -4.68 1.02
CA VAL A 950 -46.87 -6.05 1.15
C VAL A 950 -45.74 -6.22 0.16
N GLU A 951 -44.53 -6.44 0.65
CA GLU A 951 -43.34 -6.73 -0.13
C GLU A 951 -43.03 -8.23 -0.04
N VAL A 952 -42.60 -8.83 -1.15
CA VAL A 952 -42.20 -10.24 -1.19
C VAL A 952 -40.72 -10.31 -1.53
N THR A 953 -39.91 -10.68 -0.55
CA THR A 953 -38.45 -10.85 -0.70
C THR A 953 -38.14 -12.32 -0.42
N THR A 954 -37.44 -12.97 -1.36
CA THR A 954 -37.02 -14.39 -1.25
C THR A 954 -38.14 -15.37 -0.86
N GLY A 955 -39.38 -15.12 -1.29
CA GLY A 955 -40.54 -15.99 -1.03
C GLY A 955 -41.24 -15.78 0.32
N THR A 956 -40.81 -14.82 1.14
CA THR A 956 -41.43 -14.48 2.43
C THR A 956 -42.16 -13.13 2.32
N LYS A 957 -43.39 -13.05 2.85
CA LYS A 957 -44.14 -11.77 2.88
C LYS A 957 -43.64 -10.88 4.01
N CYS A 958 -43.37 -9.61 3.70
CA CYS A 958 -43.12 -8.55 4.66
C CYS A 958 -44.19 -7.46 4.51
N TYR A 959 -44.79 -7.05 5.63
CA TYR A 959 -45.76 -5.96 5.66
C TYR A 959 -45.01 -4.71 6.12
N VAL A 960 -45.07 -3.63 5.33
CA VAL A 960 -44.31 -2.39 5.55
C VAL A 960 -45.28 -1.23 5.67
N ARG A 961 -45.13 -0.42 6.72
CA ARG A 961 -45.86 0.82 6.91
C ARG A 961 -45.49 1.82 5.81
N GLY A 962 -46.50 2.30 5.09
CA GLY A 962 -46.40 3.34 4.08
C GLY A 962 -47.25 4.55 4.43
N ASP A 963 -47.19 5.58 3.58
CA ASP A 963 -48.10 6.72 3.69
C ASP A 963 -49.56 6.25 3.51
N PRO A 964 -50.53 6.85 4.22
CA PRO A 964 -51.94 6.53 4.05
C PRO A 964 -52.34 6.73 2.58
N GLU A 965 -52.92 5.71 1.96
CA GLU A 965 -53.50 5.83 0.62
C GLU A 965 -54.57 6.93 0.69
N ARG A 966 -54.35 8.05 -0.03
CA ARG A 966 -55.38 9.08 -0.18
C ARG A 966 -56.56 8.43 -0.89
N SER A 967 -57.72 8.44 -0.24
CA SER A 967 -59.00 8.02 -0.81
C SER A 967 -59.33 8.79 -2.09
#